data_AF-A0A4U8URD3-F1
#
_entry.id   AF-A0A4U8URD3-F1
#
_cell.length_a   1.000
_cell.length_b   1.000
_cell.length_c   1.000
_cell.angle_alpha   90.00
_cell.angle_beta   90.00
_cell.angle_gamma   90.00
#
_symmetry.space_group_name_H-M   'P 1'
#
loop_
_entity.id
_entity.type
_entity.pdbx_description
1 polymer ?
#
loop_
_entity_poly.entity_id
_entity_poly.type
_entity_poly.pdbx_seq_one_letter_code
_entity_poly.pdbx_strand_id
1 'polypeptide(L)'
;MRSYADVLEEIVPCVWITPLDCFWDGAKPLSPPLTGELGMASLLIETAYDLPMSWSTIKPQELIDLVSEFADIGSLKSSLESAGISNGYVDRWCIDPYDPNCPQTAVNAYVQYCDVFAKYRTHQRSNNVSFNLAMDLDESSDRECDLYRRSFMHFLRNKTAALEFLREEELPKYPDYGTVMKNGCEGFARNVLKWPRDMIVGGAQTDATSANGSITAGALQTVFLVASSEDIYNRYKESSRFLKDFSSTNSSDEWTVQKAEEIILTWQRAFTKRIYNHPLNFQQNASNADGTSVGTERRIIHPLASTSMADMLEEFCQFNYMVIFVGYFLMLMYAIYSQMKRDGYCLLSMNSSMGLGFAGVLTVTYASISGLGLATWLGIEFNAATTQIVPFLTLGIGVDNMFMLLHNYHEVTNVYFDDIYQILSFLTGTLLPIPALRSFCAQSSILLTYNLIAIMTVYPAMIAIDLRRRKKQKRDLCCWMSSEETSDEEDCAFSPSPTLLKTFVYEKSKVAKGGIPYCRLNSVADEKKKFCQFTLHAFLKKYYIPSIKTPVAKGSVLLICTLMLAGGIAGIRRSTMGLELSDVLPEHTAPAAFLKTRDKYFSFYPMHIVLRSDNFDIASNQHLVDRLRNEIGMAKECDSPLNDVVSGHRNMSLS
;
A
#
# COMPACT_ATOMS: atom_id res chain seq x y z
N MET A 1 38.97 33.67 -3.56
CA MET A 1 39.33 32.27 -3.25
C MET A 1 38.04 31.57 -2.87
N ARG A 2 37.66 30.49 -3.55
CA ARG A 2 36.58 29.62 -3.05
C ARG A 2 36.98 29.15 -1.65
N SER A 3 36.03 29.10 -0.74
CA SER A 3 36.27 28.51 0.58
C SER A 3 36.61 27.03 0.39
N TYR A 4 37.45 26.45 1.25
CA TYR A 4 37.66 24.99 1.27
C TYR A 4 36.33 24.22 1.42
N ALA A 5 35.33 24.85 2.03
CA ALA A 5 33.97 24.32 2.13
C ALA A 5 33.31 24.12 0.76
N ASP A 6 33.44 25.09 -0.16
CA ASP A 6 32.83 25.02 -1.50
C ASP A 6 33.43 23.88 -2.33
N VAL A 7 34.73 23.59 -2.12
CA VAL A 7 35.43 22.49 -2.79
C VAL A 7 35.05 21.14 -2.17
N LEU A 8 34.86 21.11 -0.85
CA LEU A 8 34.43 19.90 -0.15
C LEU A 8 32.99 19.51 -0.53
N GLU A 9 32.08 20.47 -0.71
CA GLU A 9 30.72 20.20 -1.20
C GLU A 9 30.68 19.59 -2.61
N GLU A 10 31.64 19.92 -3.46
CA GLU A 10 31.74 19.39 -4.83
C GLU A 10 32.38 17.99 -4.87
N ILE A 11 33.16 17.64 -3.84
CA ILE A 11 33.88 16.36 -3.74
C ILE A 11 33.10 15.33 -2.91
N VAL A 12 32.41 15.71 -1.84
CA VAL A 12 31.70 14.77 -0.96
C VAL A 12 30.55 14.10 -1.74
N PRO A 13 30.55 12.76 -1.86
CA PRO A 13 29.59 12.06 -2.68
C PRO A 13 28.23 11.99 -1.98
N CYS A 14 27.17 11.81 -2.78
CA CYS A 14 25.85 11.53 -2.25
C CYS A 14 25.87 10.26 -1.39
N VAL A 15 25.29 10.34 -0.19
CA VAL A 15 25.15 9.17 0.69
C VAL A 15 23.96 8.34 0.20
N TRP A 16 24.23 7.06 -0.03
CA TRP A 16 23.25 6.05 -0.38
C TRP A 16 23.59 4.76 0.36
N ILE A 17 22.58 3.96 0.65
CA ILE A 17 22.75 2.72 1.42
C ILE A 17 22.60 1.57 0.45
N THR A 18 23.69 0.86 0.16
CA THR A 18 23.68 -0.20 -0.84
C THR A 18 24.67 -1.32 -0.50
N PRO A 19 24.34 -2.59 -0.83
CA PRO A 19 25.33 -3.68 -0.78
C PRO A 19 26.48 -3.46 -1.77
N LEU A 20 26.32 -2.60 -2.78
CA LEU A 20 27.38 -2.25 -3.72
C LEU A 20 28.54 -1.51 -3.05
N ASP A 21 28.33 -0.90 -1.88
CA ASP A 21 29.42 -0.25 -1.16
C ASP A 21 30.48 -1.27 -0.73
N CYS A 22 30.16 -2.55 -0.53
CA CYS A 22 31.21 -3.56 -0.30
C CYS A 22 32.20 -3.71 -1.48
N PHE A 23 31.84 -3.21 -2.67
CA PHE A 23 32.57 -3.38 -3.91
C PHE A 23 33.03 -2.05 -4.50
N TRP A 24 33.98 -2.11 -5.41
CA TRP A 24 34.46 -0.93 -6.14
C TRP A 24 33.35 -0.31 -7.01
N ASP A 25 32.43 -1.14 -7.54
CA ASP A 25 31.30 -0.71 -8.37
C ASP A 25 30.36 0.29 -7.67
N GLY A 26 30.36 0.35 -6.33
CA GLY A 26 29.65 1.37 -5.56
C GLY A 26 30.08 2.81 -5.88
N ALA A 27 31.30 3.01 -6.40
CA ALA A 27 31.82 4.32 -6.78
C ALA A 27 31.32 4.84 -8.14
N LYS A 28 30.94 3.96 -9.05
CA LYS A 28 30.51 4.32 -10.42
C LYS A 28 29.32 5.29 -10.45
N PRO A 29 28.22 5.06 -9.71
CA PRO A 29 27.05 5.93 -9.72
C PRO A 29 27.20 7.20 -8.87
N LEU A 30 28.21 7.26 -7.99
CA LEU A 30 28.59 8.49 -7.27
C LEU A 30 29.28 9.52 -8.19
N SER A 31 29.47 9.18 -9.46
CA SER A 31 30.20 10.00 -10.42
C SER A 31 29.26 10.69 -11.41
N PRO A 32 29.19 12.03 -11.36
CA PRO A 32 29.43 12.85 -12.53
C PRO A 32 30.92 13.24 -12.57
N PRO A 33 31.49 13.57 -13.74
CA PRO A 33 32.82 14.18 -13.80
C PRO A 33 32.76 15.54 -13.09
N LEU A 34 33.76 15.85 -12.25
CA LEU A 34 34.00 17.20 -11.73
C LEU A 34 34.30 18.14 -12.91
N THR A 35 33.28 18.54 -13.69
CA THR A 35 33.37 19.54 -14.75
C THR A 35 33.07 20.90 -14.16
N GLY A 36 33.95 21.34 -13.26
CA GLY A 36 33.90 22.66 -12.66
C GLY A 36 35.32 23.17 -12.57
N GLU A 37 35.56 24.38 -13.05
CA GLU A 37 36.80 25.15 -12.81
C GLU A 37 37.04 25.27 -11.29
N LEU A 38 37.55 24.22 -10.66
CA LEU A 38 38.43 24.34 -9.52
C LEU A 38 39.60 25.18 -10.04
N GLY A 39 39.97 26.27 -9.37
CA GLY A 39 41.05 27.16 -9.84
C GLY A 39 42.42 26.46 -9.88
N MET A 40 43.49 27.17 -9.49
CA MET A 40 44.88 26.65 -9.47
C MET A 40 45.07 25.24 -8.86
N ALA A 41 44.15 24.77 -8.00
CA ALA A 41 44.13 23.41 -7.48
C ALA A 41 43.72 22.33 -8.52
N SER A 42 42.75 22.57 -9.42
CA SER A 42 42.51 21.61 -10.54
C SER A 42 43.72 21.59 -11.44
N LEU A 43 44.30 22.75 -11.72
CA LEU A 43 45.40 22.85 -12.66
C LEU A 43 46.64 22.09 -12.15
N LEU A 44 46.92 22.13 -10.83
CA LEU A 44 47.99 21.32 -10.22
C LEU A 44 47.66 19.81 -10.19
N ILE A 45 46.41 19.44 -9.91
CA ILE A 45 46.00 18.03 -9.78
C ILE A 45 45.81 17.35 -11.16
N GLU A 46 45.25 18.06 -12.13
CA GLU A 46 45.12 17.63 -13.53
C GLU A 46 46.49 17.48 -14.18
N THR A 47 47.45 18.38 -13.90
CA THR A 47 48.84 18.23 -14.39
C THR A 47 49.60 17.07 -13.75
N ALA A 48 49.17 16.58 -12.58
CA ALA A 48 49.85 15.50 -11.87
C ALA A 48 49.31 14.10 -12.21
N TYR A 49 48.04 13.96 -12.64
CA TYR A 49 47.38 12.64 -12.75
C TYR A 49 46.63 12.34 -14.06
N ASP A 50 46.55 13.26 -15.04
CA ASP A 50 46.04 12.99 -16.42
C ASP A 50 44.65 12.31 -16.55
N LEU A 51 43.82 12.30 -15.49
CA LEU A 51 42.51 11.63 -15.45
C LEU A 51 41.44 12.51 -14.77
N PRO A 52 40.17 12.45 -15.24
CA PRO A 52 39.07 13.15 -14.58
C PRO A 52 38.88 12.59 -13.17
N MET A 53 38.90 13.47 -12.17
CA MET A 53 38.70 13.07 -10.77
C MET A 53 37.30 12.48 -10.60
N SER A 54 37.23 11.19 -10.26
CA SER A 54 36.00 10.51 -9.89
C SER A 54 36.25 9.56 -8.71
N TRP A 55 35.20 9.27 -7.95
CA TRP A 55 35.29 8.34 -6.80
C TRP A 55 35.76 6.94 -7.17
N SER A 56 35.67 6.56 -8.45
CA SER A 56 36.17 5.27 -8.94
C SER A 56 37.70 5.20 -9.10
N THR A 57 38.38 6.35 -9.23
CA THR A 57 39.83 6.42 -9.51
C THR A 57 40.61 7.15 -8.41
N ILE A 58 39.94 8.02 -7.65
CA ILE A 58 40.59 8.84 -6.63
C ILE A 58 41.03 8.03 -5.40
N LYS A 59 42.23 8.33 -4.91
CA LYS A 59 42.72 7.90 -3.61
C LYS A 59 42.85 9.12 -2.71
N PRO A 60 41.84 9.40 -1.85
CA PRO A 60 41.81 10.61 -1.04
C PRO A 60 43.06 10.79 -0.17
N GLN A 61 43.58 9.71 0.42
CA GLN A 61 44.77 9.76 1.27
C GLN A 61 46.02 10.26 0.52
N GLU A 62 46.31 9.71 -0.66
CA GLU A 62 47.44 10.16 -1.49
C GLU A 62 47.29 11.63 -1.91
N LEU A 63 46.06 12.06 -2.21
CA LEU A 63 45.77 13.45 -2.54
C LEU A 63 46.01 14.38 -1.34
N ILE A 64 45.54 14.01 -0.14
CA ILE A 64 45.73 14.83 1.06
C ILE A 64 47.21 14.93 1.43
N ASP A 65 47.95 13.83 1.32
CA ASP A 65 49.39 13.84 1.55
C ASP A 65 50.09 14.81 0.60
N LEU A 66 49.77 14.77 -0.70
CA LEU A 66 50.30 15.70 -1.70
C LEU A 66 49.95 17.16 -1.37
N VAL A 67 48.69 17.47 -1.05
CA VAL A 67 48.30 18.86 -0.76
C VAL A 67 48.91 19.34 0.58
N SER A 68 49.14 18.44 1.54
CA SER A 68 49.79 18.77 2.81
C SER A 68 51.24 19.23 2.66
N GLU A 69 51.90 18.88 1.55
CA GLU A 69 53.24 19.40 1.23
C GLU A 69 53.22 20.88 0.79
N PHE A 70 52.09 21.35 0.26
CA PHE A 70 51.94 22.71 -0.28
C PHE A 70 51.10 23.64 0.61
N ALA A 71 50.30 23.11 1.53
CA ALA A 71 49.42 23.87 2.42
C ALA A 71 49.24 23.20 3.80
N ASP A 72 49.10 24.00 4.86
CA ASP A 72 48.84 23.49 6.20
C ASP A 72 47.38 23.01 6.34
N ILE A 73 47.22 21.68 6.23
CA ILE A 73 45.93 20.98 6.22
C ILE A 73 45.80 20.05 7.45
N GLY A 74 46.68 20.18 8.45
CA GLY A 74 46.79 19.22 9.56
C GLY A 74 45.46 18.85 10.25
N SER A 75 44.59 19.83 10.50
CA SER A 75 43.26 19.59 11.10
C SER A 75 42.31 18.79 10.19
N LEU A 76 42.35 19.04 8.88
CA LEU A 76 41.51 18.34 7.92
C LEU A 76 42.02 16.93 7.68
N LYS A 77 43.35 16.74 7.60
CA LYS A 77 43.99 15.41 7.53
C LYS A 77 43.56 14.54 8.71
N SER A 78 43.68 15.06 9.93
CA SER A 78 43.27 14.34 11.14
C SER A 78 41.75 14.03 11.15
N SER A 79 40.92 14.93 10.64
CA SER A 79 39.47 14.70 10.53
C SER A 79 39.13 13.59 9.53
N LEU A 80 39.81 13.55 8.38
CA LEU A 80 39.62 12.55 7.33
C LEU A 80 40.14 11.17 7.77
N GLU A 81 41.29 11.12 8.43
CA GLU A 81 41.83 9.91 9.05
C GLU A 81 40.90 9.38 10.16
N SER A 82 40.37 10.27 11.01
CA SER A 82 39.40 9.91 12.06
C SER A 82 38.10 9.35 11.48
N ALA A 83 37.63 9.91 10.36
CA ALA A 83 36.48 9.39 9.61
C ALA A 83 36.76 8.04 8.93
N GLY A 84 38.02 7.61 8.85
CA GLY A 84 38.45 6.38 8.18
C GLY A 84 38.39 6.49 6.66
N ILE A 85 38.60 7.70 6.10
CA ILE A 85 38.69 7.93 4.66
C ILE A 85 40.14 7.71 4.24
N SER A 86 40.43 6.52 3.70
CA SER A 86 41.76 6.15 3.21
C SER A 86 41.81 6.14 1.67
N ASN A 87 41.75 4.96 1.06
CA ASN A 87 41.80 4.74 -0.38
C ASN A 87 40.40 4.74 -1.05
N GLY A 88 39.36 5.16 -0.31
CA GLY A 88 37.98 5.21 -0.80
C GLY A 88 37.43 3.84 -1.21
N TYR A 89 37.20 3.67 -2.51
CA TYR A 89 36.66 2.45 -3.14
C TYR A 89 37.71 1.63 -3.90
N VAL A 90 38.93 2.15 -4.06
CA VAL A 90 39.92 1.65 -5.02
C VAL A 90 40.62 0.35 -4.55
N ASP A 91 40.52 0.03 -3.26
CA ASP A 91 41.08 -1.17 -2.63
C ASP A 91 40.04 -2.27 -2.39
N ARG A 92 38.79 -2.08 -2.85
CA ARG A 92 37.69 -3.05 -2.70
C ARG A 92 37.70 -4.10 -3.80
N TRP A 93 36.87 -5.13 -3.64
CA TRP A 93 36.64 -6.14 -4.68
C TRP A 93 35.88 -5.52 -5.86
N CYS A 94 36.30 -5.83 -7.08
CA CYS A 94 35.53 -5.54 -8.29
C CYS A 94 34.48 -6.63 -8.52
N ILE A 95 33.23 -6.27 -8.83
CA ILE A 95 32.17 -7.25 -9.12
C ILE A 95 32.49 -8.00 -10.42
N ASP A 96 32.84 -7.24 -11.46
CA ASP A 96 33.35 -7.80 -12.72
C ASP A 96 34.87 -7.58 -12.79
N PRO A 97 35.70 -8.63 -12.59
CA PRO A 97 37.14 -8.51 -12.66
C PRO A 97 37.66 -8.28 -14.10
N TYR A 98 36.81 -8.47 -15.13
CA TYR A 98 37.13 -8.17 -16.51
C TYR A 98 36.85 -6.70 -16.88
N ASP A 99 36.31 -5.90 -15.95
CA ASP A 99 36.13 -4.47 -16.20
C ASP A 99 37.49 -3.79 -16.37
N PRO A 100 37.79 -3.17 -17.52
CA PRO A 100 39.06 -2.51 -17.76
C PRO A 100 39.29 -1.32 -16.82
N ASN A 101 38.24 -0.74 -16.26
CA ASN A 101 38.34 0.38 -15.32
C ASN A 101 38.57 -0.09 -13.87
N CYS A 102 38.52 -1.40 -13.59
CA CYS A 102 38.84 -1.93 -12.27
C CYS A 102 40.29 -1.54 -11.89
N PRO A 103 40.50 -0.95 -10.71
CA PRO A 103 41.81 -0.46 -10.31
C PRO A 103 42.77 -1.59 -10.02
N GLN A 104 44.06 -1.37 -10.25
CA GLN A 104 45.10 -2.38 -10.00
C GLN A 104 45.28 -2.70 -8.51
N THR A 105 44.85 -1.82 -7.61
CA THR A 105 44.90 -2.03 -6.15
C THR A 105 43.74 -2.86 -5.61
N ALA A 106 42.73 -3.20 -6.43
CA ALA A 106 41.61 -4.05 -5.99
C ALA A 106 42.10 -5.47 -5.67
N VAL A 107 41.42 -6.12 -4.72
CA VAL A 107 41.82 -7.46 -4.21
C VAL A 107 41.83 -8.53 -5.30
N ASN A 108 40.89 -8.44 -6.24
CA ASN A 108 40.79 -9.32 -7.40
C ASN A 108 41.23 -8.65 -8.71
N ALA A 109 41.97 -7.55 -8.62
CA ALA A 109 42.54 -6.90 -9.79
C ALA A 109 43.41 -7.88 -10.56
N TYR A 110 43.24 -7.91 -11.88
CA TYR A 110 44.09 -8.72 -12.74
C TYR A 110 45.41 -7.98 -13.01
N VAL A 111 46.26 -7.89 -11.98
CA VAL A 111 47.52 -7.10 -11.99
C VAL A 111 48.51 -7.63 -13.04
N GLN A 112 48.47 -8.93 -13.36
CA GLN A 112 49.36 -9.58 -14.34
C GLN A 112 48.83 -9.54 -15.78
N TYR A 113 47.88 -8.66 -16.11
CA TYR A 113 47.29 -8.62 -17.46
C TYR A 113 48.33 -8.40 -18.57
N CYS A 114 49.40 -7.63 -18.32
CA CYS A 114 50.46 -7.44 -19.31
C CYS A 114 51.34 -8.66 -19.51
N ASP A 115 51.64 -9.42 -18.45
CA ASP A 115 52.35 -10.69 -18.56
C ASP A 115 51.52 -11.71 -19.34
N VAL A 116 50.21 -11.71 -19.10
CA VAL A 116 49.24 -12.58 -19.76
C VAL A 116 49.02 -12.17 -21.21
N PHE A 117 49.03 -10.88 -21.50
CA PHE A 117 49.01 -10.35 -22.87
C PHE A 117 50.28 -10.73 -23.63
N ALA A 118 51.44 -10.72 -22.96
CA ALA A 118 52.68 -11.21 -23.55
C ALA A 118 52.62 -12.71 -23.86
N LYS A 119 52.07 -13.55 -22.96
CA LYS A 119 51.80 -14.98 -23.22
C LYS A 119 50.84 -15.20 -24.39
N TYR A 120 49.80 -14.38 -24.50
CA TYR A 120 48.87 -14.42 -25.62
C TYR A 120 49.59 -14.11 -26.94
N ARG A 121 50.44 -13.07 -26.96
CA ARG A 121 51.21 -12.69 -28.16
C ARG A 121 52.20 -13.79 -28.58
N THR A 122 52.86 -14.46 -27.64
CA THR A 122 53.75 -15.60 -27.97
C THR A 122 52.97 -16.79 -28.50
N HIS A 123 51.80 -17.09 -27.94
CA HIS A 123 50.90 -18.12 -28.45
C HIS A 123 50.41 -17.81 -29.88
N GLN A 124 50.01 -16.56 -30.17
CA GLN A 124 49.61 -16.14 -31.52
C GLN A 124 50.74 -16.29 -32.54
N ARG A 125 51.97 -15.89 -32.19
CA ARG A 125 53.16 -16.04 -33.05
C ARG A 125 53.47 -17.52 -33.34
N SER A 126 53.21 -18.42 -32.40
CA SER A 126 53.40 -19.86 -32.59
C SER A 126 52.37 -20.49 -33.53
N ASN A 127 51.17 -19.90 -33.64
CA ASN A 127 50.04 -20.47 -34.38
C ASN A 127 49.74 -19.76 -35.72
N ASN A 128 50.60 -18.84 -36.18
CA ASN A 128 50.47 -18.10 -37.45
C ASN A 128 49.11 -17.38 -37.64
N VAL A 129 48.48 -16.94 -36.55
CA VAL A 129 47.26 -16.13 -36.61
C VAL A 129 47.68 -14.67 -36.77
N SER A 130 47.63 -14.11 -37.99
CA SER A 130 47.98 -12.71 -38.23
C SER A 130 46.80 -11.77 -37.96
N PHE A 131 47.04 -10.76 -37.14
CA PHE A 131 46.23 -9.55 -37.10
C PHE A 131 47.01 -8.45 -37.82
N ASN A 132 46.44 -7.89 -38.89
CA ASN A 132 47.03 -6.73 -39.57
C ASN A 132 46.81 -5.50 -38.68
N LEU A 133 47.76 -5.22 -37.80
CA LEU A 133 47.88 -3.91 -37.20
C LEU A 133 49.26 -3.37 -37.53
N ALA A 134 49.33 -2.69 -38.67
CA ALA A 134 50.50 -1.97 -39.10
C ALA A 134 50.67 -0.76 -38.18
N MET A 135 51.61 -0.83 -37.25
CA MET A 135 52.31 0.34 -36.69
C MET A 135 53.65 -0.15 -36.14
N ASP A 136 54.71 0.06 -36.93
CA ASP A 136 56.09 -0.01 -36.47
C ASP A 136 56.34 1.16 -35.52
N LEU A 137 56.35 0.89 -34.22
CA LEU A 137 56.95 1.78 -33.21
C LEU A 137 57.74 0.92 -32.24
N ASP A 138 59.07 1.07 -32.26
CA ASP A 138 59.96 0.70 -31.17
C ASP A 138 59.59 1.54 -29.93
N GLU A 139 58.63 1.11 -29.12
CA GLU A 139 58.38 1.67 -27.79
C GLU A 139 57.97 0.57 -26.81
N SER A 140 58.46 0.68 -25.57
CA SER A 140 58.35 -0.25 -24.44
C SER A 140 57.07 -1.10 -24.41
N SER A 141 57.21 -2.42 -24.19
CA SER A 141 56.14 -3.42 -24.08
C SER A 141 54.93 -3.01 -23.23
N ASP A 142 55.15 -2.12 -22.27
CA ASP A 142 54.16 -1.73 -21.27
C ASP A 142 53.10 -0.77 -21.84
N ARG A 143 53.45 0.10 -22.80
CA ARG A 143 52.48 1.02 -23.46
C ARG A 143 51.49 0.31 -24.38
N GLU A 144 51.91 -0.78 -25.02
CA GLU A 144 51.05 -1.52 -25.97
C GLU A 144 49.97 -2.32 -25.23
N CYS A 145 50.34 -2.91 -24.09
CA CYS A 145 49.42 -3.65 -23.22
C CYS A 145 48.24 -2.77 -22.75
N ASP A 146 48.52 -1.54 -22.34
CA ASP A 146 47.51 -0.57 -21.89
C ASP A 146 46.54 -0.17 -23.01
N LEU A 147 47.06 -0.03 -24.23
CA LEU A 147 46.26 0.31 -25.41
C LEU A 147 45.21 -0.77 -25.73
N TYR A 148 45.58 -2.05 -25.59
CA TYR A 148 44.70 -3.19 -25.89
C TYR A 148 43.92 -3.71 -24.68
N ARG A 149 44.11 -3.15 -23.48
CA ARG A 149 43.51 -3.63 -22.23
C ARG A 149 42.01 -3.91 -22.35
N ARG A 150 41.23 -2.98 -22.91
CA ARG A 150 39.76 -3.14 -23.07
C ARG A 150 39.39 -4.31 -23.97
N SER A 151 39.99 -4.37 -25.15
CA SER A 151 39.73 -5.42 -26.14
C SER A 151 40.19 -6.79 -25.65
N PHE A 152 41.34 -6.83 -24.98
CA PHE A 152 41.90 -8.06 -24.43
C PHE A 152 41.09 -8.61 -23.26
N MET A 153 40.64 -7.76 -22.33
CA MET A 153 39.75 -8.20 -21.24
C MET A 153 38.42 -8.73 -21.77
N HIS A 154 37.85 -8.09 -22.81
CA HIS A 154 36.66 -8.60 -23.47
C HIS A 154 36.89 -9.97 -24.14
N PHE A 155 38.06 -10.18 -24.74
CA PHE A 155 38.46 -11.48 -25.29
C PHE A 155 38.58 -12.55 -24.19
N LEU A 156 39.21 -12.23 -23.05
CA LEU A 156 39.37 -13.14 -21.92
C LEU A 156 38.03 -13.57 -21.30
N ARG A 157 36.95 -12.82 -21.51
CA ARG A 157 35.59 -13.20 -21.08
C ARG A 157 35.13 -14.50 -21.73
N ASN A 158 35.63 -14.82 -22.92
CA ASN A 158 35.38 -16.10 -23.55
C ASN A 158 36.29 -17.18 -22.93
N LYS A 159 35.76 -17.92 -21.94
CA LYS A 159 36.50 -18.92 -21.17
C LYS A 159 37.18 -19.97 -22.06
N THR A 160 36.56 -20.39 -23.17
CA THR A 160 37.16 -21.42 -24.04
C THR A 160 38.41 -20.91 -24.75
N ALA A 161 38.35 -19.70 -25.31
CA ALA A 161 39.48 -19.06 -25.96
C ALA A 161 40.60 -18.70 -24.97
N ALA A 162 40.25 -18.29 -23.75
CA ALA A 162 41.23 -18.01 -22.70
C ALA A 162 42.00 -19.27 -22.27
N LEU A 163 41.31 -20.41 -22.16
CA LEU A 163 41.92 -21.69 -21.75
C LEU A 163 42.84 -22.32 -22.80
N GLU A 164 42.88 -21.81 -24.04
CA GLU A 164 43.82 -22.27 -25.07
C GLU A 164 45.28 -21.93 -24.72
N PHE A 165 45.49 -20.87 -23.91
CA PHE A 165 46.83 -20.40 -23.53
C PHE A 165 46.97 -20.10 -22.03
N LEU A 166 45.88 -20.09 -21.25
CA LEU A 166 45.89 -19.92 -19.80
C LEU A 166 45.39 -21.14 -19.05
N ARG A 167 45.87 -21.32 -17.82
CA ARG A 167 45.33 -22.28 -16.86
C ARG A 167 44.15 -21.68 -16.12
N GLU A 168 43.23 -22.51 -15.63
CA GLU A 168 42.04 -22.06 -14.90
C GLU A 168 42.37 -21.26 -13.63
N GLU A 169 43.50 -21.54 -13.00
CA GLU A 169 44.00 -20.80 -11.82
C GLU A 169 44.53 -19.40 -12.15
N GLU A 170 44.92 -19.18 -13.41
CA GLU A 170 45.45 -17.90 -13.91
C GLU A 170 44.33 -16.97 -14.40
N LEU A 171 43.06 -17.40 -14.36
CA LEU A 171 41.92 -16.57 -14.72
C LEU A 171 41.51 -15.63 -13.57
N PRO A 172 40.99 -14.43 -13.88
CA PRO A 172 40.42 -13.55 -12.87
C PRO A 172 39.30 -14.24 -12.08
N LYS A 173 39.38 -14.15 -10.74
CA LYS A 173 38.42 -14.78 -9.82
C LYS A 173 37.31 -13.80 -9.44
N TYR A 174 36.07 -14.27 -9.48
CA TYR A 174 34.93 -13.51 -8.97
C TYR A 174 34.91 -13.48 -7.44
N PRO A 175 34.42 -12.39 -6.81
CA PRO A 175 34.26 -12.33 -5.37
C PRO A 175 33.19 -13.33 -4.88
N ASP A 176 33.43 -13.96 -3.72
CA ASP A 176 32.38 -14.67 -2.99
C ASP A 176 31.55 -13.66 -2.18
N TYR A 177 30.41 -13.27 -2.76
CA TYR A 177 29.46 -12.32 -2.19
C TYR A 177 29.06 -12.63 -0.74
N GLY A 178 28.89 -13.91 -0.40
CA GLY A 178 28.46 -14.32 0.94
C GLY A 178 29.55 -14.09 2.00
N THR A 179 30.81 -14.23 1.64
CA THR A 179 31.92 -13.93 2.57
C THR A 179 32.16 -12.43 2.71
N VAL A 180 32.06 -11.68 1.60
CA VAL A 180 32.32 -10.24 1.57
C VAL A 180 31.26 -9.47 2.36
N MET A 181 29.97 -9.80 2.19
CA MET A 181 28.86 -9.09 2.86
C MET A 181 28.48 -9.64 4.24
N LYS A 182 29.24 -10.60 4.78
CA LYS A 182 28.90 -11.30 6.03
C LYS A 182 28.68 -10.36 7.23
N ASN A 183 29.49 -9.31 7.32
CA ASN A 183 29.49 -8.35 8.43
C ASN A 183 28.82 -7.00 8.08
N GLY A 184 28.14 -6.92 6.93
CA GLY A 184 27.66 -5.66 6.37
C GLY A 184 28.66 -5.00 5.43
N CYS A 185 28.38 -3.76 5.03
CA CYS A 185 29.21 -2.99 4.10
C CYS A 185 29.59 -1.65 4.71
N GLU A 186 30.82 -1.20 4.47
CA GLU A 186 31.28 0.13 4.86
C GLU A 186 31.22 1.05 3.64
N GLY A 187 30.73 2.29 3.78
CA GLY A 187 30.77 3.32 2.75
C GLY A 187 32.18 3.89 2.57
N PHE A 188 32.33 5.02 1.87
CA PHE A 188 33.65 5.65 1.65
C PHE A 188 34.37 6.08 2.95
N ALA A 189 33.63 6.39 4.02
CA ALA A 189 34.15 6.74 5.34
C ALA A 189 33.94 5.56 6.31
N ARG A 190 34.97 4.71 6.47
CA ARG A 190 34.84 3.41 7.15
C ARG A 190 34.38 3.51 8.59
N ASN A 191 34.77 4.55 9.32
CA ASN A 191 34.43 4.67 10.74
C ASN A 191 33.03 5.27 10.99
N VAL A 192 32.44 5.94 10.00
CA VAL A 192 31.18 6.68 10.13
C VAL A 192 30.05 6.00 9.36
N LEU A 193 30.29 5.63 8.11
CA LEU A 193 29.30 5.05 7.21
C LEU A 193 29.41 3.53 7.25
N LYS A 194 28.84 2.91 8.29
CA LYS A 194 28.75 1.45 8.40
C LYS A 194 27.30 1.00 8.21
N TRP A 195 27.06 0.26 7.14
CA TRP A 195 25.76 -0.32 6.83
C TRP A 195 25.69 -1.73 7.41
N PRO A 196 24.87 -1.97 8.45
CA PRO A 196 24.73 -3.29 9.04
C PRO A 196 24.11 -4.25 8.02
N ARG A 197 24.51 -5.52 8.07
CA ARG A 197 24.05 -6.56 7.14
C ARG A 197 22.52 -6.60 7.02
N ASP A 198 21.80 -6.54 8.13
CA ASP A 198 20.35 -6.75 8.15
C ASP A 198 19.57 -5.60 7.47
N MET A 199 20.21 -4.45 7.22
CA MET A 199 19.65 -3.33 6.46
C MET A 199 19.77 -3.51 4.94
N ILE A 200 20.78 -4.26 4.48
CA ILE A 200 21.12 -4.40 3.04
C ILE A 200 20.86 -5.80 2.49
N VAL A 201 20.92 -6.84 3.34
CA VAL A 201 20.76 -8.25 2.97
C VAL A 201 19.62 -8.85 3.80
N GLY A 202 18.53 -9.21 3.13
CA GLY A 202 17.34 -9.76 3.74
C GLY A 202 17.26 -11.28 3.64
N GLY A 203 16.71 -11.93 4.69
CA GLY A 203 16.56 -13.38 4.74
C GLY A 203 17.89 -14.14 4.72
N ALA A 204 18.93 -13.59 5.33
CA ALA A 204 20.25 -14.22 5.38
C ALA A 204 20.24 -15.52 6.20
N GLN A 205 20.77 -16.60 5.64
CA GLN A 205 21.01 -17.87 6.34
C GLN A 205 22.49 -18.21 6.27
N THR A 206 23.11 -18.44 7.43
CA THR A 206 24.50 -18.89 7.52
C THR A 206 24.58 -20.36 7.17
N ASP A 207 25.37 -20.69 6.14
CA ASP A 207 25.60 -22.07 5.78
C ASP A 207 26.61 -22.69 6.76
N ALA A 208 26.13 -23.60 7.62
CA ALA A 208 26.95 -24.28 8.63
C ALA A 208 27.98 -25.24 8.02
N THR A 209 27.86 -25.58 6.72
CA THR A 209 28.76 -26.52 6.03
C THR A 209 29.99 -25.85 5.43
N SER A 210 29.99 -24.53 5.27
CA SER A 210 31.13 -23.77 4.73
C SER A 210 32.15 -23.46 5.82
N ALA A 211 33.43 -23.82 5.60
CA ALA A 211 34.52 -23.59 6.56
C ALA A 211 34.71 -22.10 6.94
N ASN A 212 34.28 -21.17 6.09
CA ASN A 212 34.33 -19.72 6.32
C ASN A 212 32.99 -19.14 6.82
N GLY A 213 31.94 -19.97 6.93
CA GLY A 213 30.58 -19.56 7.27
C GLY A 213 30.03 -18.53 6.29
N SER A 214 30.00 -18.88 4.99
CA SER A 214 29.36 -18.06 3.94
C SER A 214 27.85 -17.94 4.18
N ILE A 215 27.27 -16.82 3.76
CA ILE A 215 25.83 -16.56 3.89
C ILE A 215 25.12 -16.69 2.55
N THR A 216 23.92 -17.26 2.60
CA THR A 216 22.95 -17.20 1.50
C THR A 216 21.89 -16.18 1.85
N ALA A 217 21.32 -15.48 0.87
CA ALA A 217 20.35 -14.41 1.10
C ALA A 217 19.14 -14.54 0.19
N GLY A 218 17.98 -14.10 0.67
CA GLY A 218 16.72 -14.13 -0.07
C GLY A 218 16.43 -12.84 -0.86
N ALA A 219 16.91 -11.70 -0.36
CA ALA A 219 16.68 -10.40 -0.98
C ALA A 219 17.82 -9.40 -0.68
N LEU A 220 17.95 -8.38 -1.53
CA LEU A 220 18.87 -7.25 -1.36
C LEU A 220 18.10 -5.94 -1.41
N GLN A 221 18.54 -4.94 -0.65
CA GLN A 221 17.92 -3.62 -0.61
C GLN A 221 18.94 -2.52 -0.89
N THR A 222 18.52 -1.49 -1.62
CA THR A 222 19.26 -0.24 -1.77
C THR A 222 18.32 0.92 -1.45
N VAL A 223 18.79 1.87 -0.64
CA VAL A 223 18.03 3.05 -0.23
C VAL A 223 18.73 4.29 -0.71
N PHE A 224 18.04 5.05 -1.57
CA PHE A 224 18.47 6.38 -1.99
C PHE A 224 17.88 7.41 -1.02
N LEU A 225 18.76 8.14 -0.34
CA LEU A 225 18.35 9.22 0.55
C LEU A 225 18.14 10.49 -0.28
N VAL A 226 16.92 11.03 -0.23
CA VAL A 226 16.55 12.26 -0.95
C VAL A 226 16.25 13.32 0.09
N ALA A 227 16.76 14.52 -0.12
CA ALA A 227 16.53 15.66 0.76
C ALA A 227 15.04 16.08 0.75
N SER A 228 14.58 16.71 1.84
CA SER A 228 13.22 17.25 1.91
C SER A 228 13.06 18.47 0.98
N SER A 229 11.82 18.81 0.63
CA SER A 229 11.54 20.01 -0.19
C SER A 229 12.05 21.30 0.47
N GLU A 230 12.01 21.37 1.80
CA GLU A 230 12.53 22.49 2.58
C GLU A 230 14.07 22.57 2.52
N ASP A 231 14.76 21.44 2.65
CA ASP A 231 16.22 21.39 2.55
C ASP A 231 16.70 21.78 1.16
N ILE A 232 16.02 21.32 0.11
CA ILE A 232 16.33 21.71 -1.27
C ILE A 232 16.09 23.20 -1.46
N TYR A 233 14.96 23.73 -0.97
CA TYR A 233 14.70 25.16 -1.02
C TYR A 233 15.81 25.95 -0.36
N ASN A 234 16.18 25.62 0.89
CA ASN A 234 17.22 26.29 1.65
C ASN A 234 18.60 26.18 1.00
N ARG A 235 18.95 25.03 0.43
CA ARG A 235 20.23 24.80 -0.28
C ARG A 235 20.38 25.68 -1.52
N TYR A 236 19.30 25.89 -2.28
CA TYR A 236 19.35 26.63 -3.54
C TYR A 236 18.89 28.09 -3.43
N LYS A 237 18.34 28.51 -2.29
CA LYS A 237 17.87 29.89 -2.05
C LYS A 237 18.98 30.93 -2.17
N GLU A 238 20.21 30.59 -1.80
CA GLU A 238 21.36 31.51 -1.82
C GLU A 238 22.28 31.29 -3.03
N SER A 239 22.02 30.24 -3.84
CA SER A 239 22.86 29.91 -4.98
C SER A 239 22.61 30.83 -6.17
N SER A 240 23.45 31.85 -6.31
CA SER A 240 23.36 32.84 -7.39
C SER A 240 23.45 32.24 -8.79
N ARG A 241 24.20 31.14 -8.99
CA ARG A 241 24.30 30.43 -10.27
C ARG A 241 23.00 29.72 -10.61
N PHE A 242 22.46 28.94 -9.67
CA PHE A 242 21.19 28.24 -9.87
C PHE A 242 20.04 29.20 -10.13
N LEU A 243 19.94 30.27 -9.33
CA LEU A 243 18.88 31.28 -9.50
C LEU A 243 18.97 32.00 -10.85
N LYS A 244 20.19 32.20 -11.37
CA LYS A 244 20.40 32.78 -12.70
C LYS A 244 19.94 31.84 -13.81
N ASP A 245 20.29 30.56 -13.74
CA ASP A 245 19.86 29.55 -14.72
C ASP A 245 18.34 29.32 -14.66
N PHE A 246 17.78 29.24 -13.45
CA PHE A 246 16.36 29.07 -13.19
C PHE A 246 15.54 30.27 -13.72
N SER A 247 15.94 31.51 -13.37
CA SER A 247 15.29 32.74 -13.84
C SER A 247 15.43 32.95 -15.35
N SER A 248 16.53 32.48 -15.96
CA SER A 248 16.72 32.55 -17.40
C SER A 248 15.77 31.64 -18.19
N THR A 249 15.34 30.54 -17.58
CA THR A 249 14.44 29.55 -18.21
C THR A 249 12.97 29.95 -17.99
N ASN A 250 12.61 30.46 -16.81
CA ASN A 250 11.25 30.83 -16.44
C ASN A 250 11.20 32.29 -15.90
N SER A 251 10.87 33.25 -16.76
CA SER A 251 11.00 34.69 -16.50
C SER A 251 10.00 35.29 -15.49
N SER A 252 9.02 34.52 -15.01
CA SER A 252 7.96 34.99 -14.09
C SER A 252 7.91 34.24 -12.75
N ASP A 253 8.88 33.37 -12.48
CA ASP A 253 8.73 32.32 -11.47
C ASP A 253 9.73 32.47 -10.33
N GLU A 254 9.25 32.85 -9.15
CA GLU A 254 10.06 32.85 -7.92
C GLU A 254 10.36 31.43 -7.44
N TRP A 255 11.54 31.22 -6.88
CA TRP A 255 11.91 29.96 -6.23
C TRP A 255 11.13 29.81 -4.91
N THR A 256 10.30 28.78 -4.81
CA THR A 256 9.44 28.52 -3.65
C THR A 256 9.56 27.06 -3.21
N VAL A 257 9.16 26.76 -1.96
CA VAL A 257 9.16 25.39 -1.42
C VAL A 257 8.27 24.45 -2.25
N GLN A 258 7.13 24.94 -2.77
CA GLN A 258 6.23 24.15 -3.61
C GLN A 258 6.87 23.72 -4.93
N LYS A 259 7.70 24.58 -5.55
CA LYS A 259 8.44 24.21 -6.76
C LYS A 259 9.53 23.20 -6.47
N ALA A 260 10.22 23.34 -5.34
CA ALA A 260 11.17 22.34 -4.87
C ALA A 260 10.49 20.98 -4.67
N GLU A 261 9.30 20.97 -4.08
CA GLU A 261 8.47 19.78 -3.93
C GLU A 261 8.11 19.18 -5.31
N GLU A 262 7.57 19.97 -6.23
CA GLU A 262 7.20 19.51 -7.58
C GLU A 262 8.38 18.86 -8.33
N ILE A 263 9.57 19.45 -8.23
CA ILE A 263 10.80 18.90 -8.84
C ILE A 263 11.13 17.54 -8.23
N ILE A 264 11.10 17.40 -6.91
CA ILE A 264 11.37 16.13 -6.22
C ILE A 264 10.34 15.08 -6.62
N LEU A 265 9.05 15.42 -6.57
CA LEU A 265 7.95 14.53 -6.94
C LEU A 265 8.10 14.06 -8.41
N THR A 266 8.44 14.97 -9.31
CA THR A 266 8.68 14.67 -10.73
C THR A 266 9.88 13.73 -10.91
N TRP A 267 10.98 13.99 -10.21
CA TRP A 267 12.15 13.13 -10.22
C TRP A 267 11.84 11.72 -9.67
N GLN A 268 11.15 11.63 -8.52
CA GLN A 268 10.76 10.36 -7.90
C GLN A 268 9.85 9.54 -8.81
N ARG A 269 8.86 10.16 -9.46
CA ARG A 269 7.98 9.50 -10.45
C ARG A 269 8.75 9.03 -11.69
N ALA A 270 9.64 9.86 -12.23
CA ALA A 270 10.48 9.46 -13.37
C ALA A 270 11.43 8.32 -13.02
N PHE A 271 12.04 8.37 -11.83
CA PHE A 271 12.95 7.36 -11.32
C PHE A 271 12.25 6.01 -11.13
N THR A 272 11.15 5.98 -10.39
CA THR A 272 10.35 4.77 -10.17
C THR A 272 9.83 4.19 -11.48
N LYS A 273 9.35 5.04 -12.41
CA LYS A 273 8.89 4.61 -13.74
C LYS A 273 10.00 3.96 -14.56
N ARG A 274 11.24 4.49 -14.52
CA ARG A 274 12.39 3.91 -15.22
C ARG A 274 12.77 2.53 -14.66
N ILE A 275 12.77 2.37 -13.34
CA ILE A 275 13.07 1.08 -12.71
C ILE A 275 11.95 0.08 -12.97
N TYR A 276 10.70 0.54 -12.92
CA TYR A 276 9.54 -0.31 -13.17
C TYR A 276 9.55 -0.87 -14.59
N ASN A 277 9.82 -0.01 -15.59
CA ASN A 277 9.89 -0.37 -17.00
C ASN A 277 11.24 -0.97 -17.42
N HIS A 278 12.10 -1.35 -16.48
CA HIS A 278 13.41 -1.89 -16.80
C HIS A 278 13.27 -3.25 -17.53
N PRO A 279 14.03 -3.49 -18.62
CA PRO A 279 13.88 -4.71 -19.43
C PRO A 279 14.08 -6.01 -18.64
N LEU A 280 14.91 -5.99 -17.59
CA LEU A 280 15.13 -7.16 -16.72
C LEU A 280 13.89 -7.60 -15.91
N ASN A 281 12.84 -6.77 -15.82
CA ASN A 281 11.59 -7.16 -15.16
C ASN A 281 10.64 -7.93 -16.10
N PHE A 282 10.94 -7.96 -17.41
CA PHE A 282 10.12 -8.64 -18.41
C PHE A 282 10.88 -9.83 -18.97
N GLN A 283 10.29 -11.03 -18.87
CA GLN A 283 10.85 -12.19 -19.52
C GLN A 283 10.44 -12.17 -21.00
N GLN A 284 11.43 -12.01 -21.89
CA GLN A 284 11.21 -12.11 -23.31
C GLN A 284 11.02 -13.58 -23.68
N ASN A 285 9.77 -14.04 -23.74
CA ASN A 285 9.49 -15.33 -24.36
C ASN A 285 9.76 -15.22 -25.85
N ALA A 286 10.38 -16.25 -26.43
CA ALA A 286 10.62 -16.36 -27.86
C ALA A 286 9.32 -16.05 -28.63
N SER A 287 9.45 -15.20 -29.64
CA SER A 287 8.41 -14.76 -30.55
C SER A 287 7.48 -15.92 -30.97
N ASN A 288 6.24 -15.91 -30.50
CA ASN A 288 5.17 -16.59 -31.22
C ASN A 288 4.93 -15.80 -32.52
N ALA A 289 4.66 -16.51 -33.63
CA ALA A 289 4.58 -15.99 -34.99
C ALA A 289 3.40 -15.01 -35.27
N ASP A 290 2.79 -14.48 -34.22
CA ASP A 290 1.72 -13.49 -34.27
C ASP A 290 2.19 -12.32 -33.41
N GLY A 291 2.34 -11.14 -34.01
CA GLY A 291 3.13 -9.98 -33.52
C GLY A 291 2.64 -9.30 -32.24
N THR A 292 2.04 -10.05 -31.31
CA THR A 292 1.59 -9.59 -30.00
C THR A 292 2.51 -10.16 -28.92
N SER A 293 3.55 -9.41 -28.57
CA SER A 293 4.49 -9.78 -27.51
C SER A 293 3.83 -9.60 -26.14
N VAL A 294 3.10 -10.59 -25.66
CA VAL A 294 2.72 -10.68 -24.24
C VAL A 294 3.91 -11.28 -23.49
N GLY A 295 4.85 -10.42 -23.09
CA GLY A 295 5.96 -10.83 -22.23
C GLY A 295 5.41 -11.30 -20.87
N THR A 296 5.85 -12.47 -20.40
CA THR A 296 5.49 -12.91 -19.05
C THR A 296 6.27 -12.05 -18.05
N GLU A 297 5.57 -11.33 -17.18
CA GLU A 297 6.20 -10.45 -16.20
C GLU A 297 6.86 -11.29 -15.09
N ARG A 298 8.20 -11.28 -15.04
CA ARG A 298 8.98 -11.83 -13.91
C ARG A 298 9.70 -10.66 -13.25
N ARG A 299 8.99 -9.96 -12.38
CA ARG A 299 9.52 -8.78 -11.69
C ARG A 299 10.60 -9.21 -10.68
N ILE A 300 11.83 -8.74 -10.89
CA ILE A 300 12.98 -8.99 -10.00
C ILE A 300 13.20 -7.79 -9.08
N ILE A 301 12.96 -6.58 -9.59
CA ILE A 301 13.19 -5.33 -8.87
C ILE A 301 11.84 -4.66 -8.55
N HIS A 302 11.63 -4.35 -7.28
CA HIS A 302 10.46 -3.65 -6.80
C HIS A 302 10.87 -2.23 -6.37
N PRO A 303 10.56 -1.17 -7.14
CA PRO A 303 10.79 0.20 -6.70
C PRO A 303 9.65 0.69 -5.81
N LEU A 304 9.98 1.46 -4.78
CA LEU A 304 9.02 2.25 -4.01
C LEU A 304 9.61 3.64 -3.77
N ALA A 305 8.83 4.69 -4.06
CA ALA A 305 9.10 6.04 -3.60
C ALA A 305 8.06 6.47 -2.56
N SER A 306 8.37 7.54 -1.81
CA SER A 306 7.42 8.13 -0.85
C SER A 306 6.10 8.54 -1.51
N THR A 307 6.15 9.03 -2.75
CA THR A 307 4.96 9.41 -3.52
C THR A 307 4.09 8.24 -3.93
N SER A 308 4.67 7.07 -4.18
CA SER A 308 3.92 5.91 -4.66
C SER A 308 2.86 5.46 -3.66
N MET A 309 3.08 5.64 -2.36
CA MET A 309 2.07 5.33 -1.33
C MET A 309 0.92 6.34 -1.34
N ALA A 310 1.23 7.63 -1.49
CA ALA A 310 0.23 8.69 -1.56
C ALA A 310 -0.62 8.58 -2.84
N ASP A 311 0.02 8.42 -4.00
CA ASP A 311 -0.65 8.26 -5.30
C ASP A 311 -1.60 7.04 -5.28
N MET A 312 -1.19 5.93 -4.67
CA MET A 312 -2.03 4.73 -4.50
C MET A 312 -3.24 4.98 -3.60
N LEU A 313 -3.05 5.64 -2.45
CA LEU A 313 -4.15 5.96 -1.54
C LEU A 313 -5.17 6.90 -2.19
N GLU A 314 -4.70 7.84 -3.01
CA GLU A 314 -5.56 8.73 -3.79
C GLU A 314 -6.39 7.94 -4.80
N GLU A 315 -5.79 7.02 -5.55
CA GLU A 315 -6.49 6.13 -6.49
C GLU A 315 -7.58 5.32 -5.79
N PHE A 316 -7.30 4.80 -4.59
CA PHE A 316 -8.29 4.10 -3.77
C PHE A 316 -9.44 4.97 -3.28
N CYS A 317 -9.21 6.26 -3.09
CA CYS A 317 -10.27 7.17 -2.65
C CYS A 317 -11.25 7.51 -3.79
N GLN A 318 -10.89 7.26 -5.06
CA GLN A 318 -11.74 7.57 -6.20
C GLN A 318 -13.01 6.71 -6.22
N PHE A 319 -14.13 7.33 -6.61
CA PHE A 319 -15.41 6.64 -6.70
C PHE A 319 -15.42 5.67 -7.89
N ASN A 320 -15.65 4.39 -7.61
CA ASN A 320 -15.99 3.43 -8.66
C ASN A 320 -17.49 3.53 -9.01
N TYR A 321 -17.83 4.51 -9.84
CA TYR A 321 -19.21 4.81 -10.24
C TYR A 321 -19.94 3.60 -10.85
N MET A 322 -19.22 2.69 -11.53
CA MET A 322 -19.80 1.49 -12.11
C MET A 322 -20.36 0.55 -11.04
N VAL A 323 -19.58 0.27 -10.00
CA VAL A 323 -20.01 -0.62 -8.90
C VAL A 323 -21.19 0.01 -8.13
N ILE A 324 -21.14 1.32 -7.89
CA ILE A 324 -22.23 2.07 -7.24
C ILE A 324 -23.52 1.98 -8.05
N PHE A 325 -23.46 2.27 -9.35
CA PHE A 325 -24.64 2.22 -10.21
C PHE A 325 -25.27 0.82 -10.26
N VAL A 326 -24.44 -0.23 -10.41
CA VAL A 326 -24.90 -1.63 -10.43
C VAL A 326 -25.57 -2.01 -9.11
N GLY A 327 -24.96 -1.66 -7.96
CA GLY A 327 -25.54 -1.98 -6.66
C GLY A 327 -26.87 -1.28 -6.40
N TYR A 328 -27.00 -0.01 -6.77
CA TYR A 328 -28.25 0.75 -6.64
C TYR A 328 -29.34 0.21 -7.57
N PHE A 329 -28.98 -0.14 -8.81
CA PHE A 329 -29.91 -0.77 -9.75
C PHE A 329 -30.43 -2.12 -9.23
N LEU A 330 -29.54 -2.95 -8.66
CA LEU A 330 -29.92 -4.25 -8.11
C LEU A 330 -30.83 -4.09 -6.89
N MET A 331 -30.55 -3.14 -5.99
CA MET A 331 -31.41 -2.84 -4.85
C MET A 331 -32.80 -2.32 -5.27
N LEU A 332 -32.86 -1.47 -6.30
CA LEU A 332 -34.12 -1.00 -6.87
C LEU A 332 -34.94 -2.15 -7.46
N MET A 333 -34.29 -3.04 -8.23
CA MET A 333 -34.93 -4.19 -8.86
C MET A 333 -35.44 -5.18 -7.80
N TYR A 334 -34.66 -5.40 -6.74
CA TYR A 334 -35.08 -6.17 -5.56
C TYR A 334 -36.30 -5.54 -4.89
N ALA A 335 -36.30 -4.22 -4.67
CA ALA A 335 -37.39 -3.55 -3.97
C ALA A 335 -38.71 -3.58 -4.75
N ILE A 336 -38.62 -3.38 -6.07
CA ILE A 336 -39.74 -3.51 -7.01
C ILE A 336 -40.29 -4.95 -6.99
N TYR A 337 -39.42 -5.95 -7.10
CA TYR A 337 -39.81 -7.35 -7.16
C TYR A 337 -40.43 -7.83 -5.84
N SER A 338 -39.85 -7.46 -4.69
CA SER A 338 -40.32 -7.83 -3.35
C SER A 338 -41.74 -7.30 -3.06
N GLN A 339 -42.06 -6.11 -3.56
CA GLN A 339 -43.36 -5.46 -3.36
C GLN A 339 -44.40 -5.80 -4.43
N MET A 340 -44.03 -6.61 -5.41
CA MET A 340 -44.94 -7.06 -6.45
C MET A 340 -45.86 -8.16 -5.93
N LYS A 341 -47.17 -7.86 -5.87
CA LYS A 341 -48.21 -8.87 -5.60
C LYS A 341 -48.92 -9.20 -6.91
N ARG A 342 -48.94 -10.48 -7.28
CA ARG A 342 -49.64 -11.00 -8.47
C ARG A 342 -50.91 -11.72 -8.05
N ASP A 343 -52.04 -11.34 -8.66
CA ASP A 343 -53.29 -12.09 -8.57
C ASP A 343 -53.53 -12.77 -9.92
N GLY A 344 -53.46 -14.11 -9.96
CA GLY A 344 -53.58 -14.92 -11.18
C GLY A 344 -52.27 -15.13 -11.95
N TYR A 345 -52.36 -15.82 -13.11
CA TYR A 345 -51.19 -16.28 -13.89
C TYR A 345 -50.44 -15.18 -14.65
N CYS A 346 -50.99 -13.96 -14.84
CA CYS A 346 -50.30 -12.92 -15.64
C CYS A 346 -50.61 -11.44 -15.32
N LEU A 347 -51.56 -11.09 -14.44
CA LEU A 347 -51.94 -9.68 -14.21
C LEU A 347 -51.39 -9.13 -12.88
N LEU A 348 -50.92 -7.87 -12.93
CA LEU A 348 -50.48 -7.11 -11.75
C LEU A 348 -51.70 -6.78 -10.89
N SER A 349 -51.69 -7.17 -9.61
CA SER A 349 -52.80 -6.94 -8.70
C SER A 349 -52.95 -5.45 -8.38
N MET A 350 -54.19 -5.00 -8.15
CA MET A 350 -54.51 -3.67 -7.61
C MET A 350 -53.89 -3.45 -6.21
N ASN A 351 -53.48 -4.51 -5.52
CA ASN A 351 -52.81 -4.47 -4.22
C ASN A 351 -51.27 -4.45 -4.28
N SER A 352 -50.69 -4.38 -5.48
CA SER A 352 -49.24 -4.25 -5.66
C SER A 352 -48.73 -2.94 -5.05
N SER A 353 -47.55 -2.96 -4.45
CA SER A 353 -46.90 -1.77 -3.86
C SER A 353 -45.62 -1.41 -4.61
N MET A 354 -45.57 -1.69 -5.91
CA MET A 354 -44.36 -1.58 -6.71
C MET A 354 -43.90 -0.14 -6.86
N GLY A 355 -44.85 0.79 -7.09
CA GLY A 355 -44.54 2.22 -7.18
C GLY A 355 -44.04 2.79 -5.85
N LEU A 356 -44.51 2.24 -4.73
CA LEU A 356 -44.09 2.65 -3.39
C LEU A 356 -42.68 2.15 -3.06
N GLY A 357 -42.33 0.93 -3.48
CA GLY A 357 -40.96 0.41 -3.37
C GLY A 357 -39.97 1.25 -4.18
N PHE A 358 -40.32 1.60 -5.42
CA PHE A 358 -39.52 2.50 -6.27
C PHE A 358 -39.34 3.89 -5.64
N ALA A 359 -40.43 4.54 -5.23
CA ALA A 359 -40.40 5.86 -4.62
C ALA A 359 -39.64 5.88 -3.28
N GLY A 360 -39.74 4.81 -2.50
CA GLY A 360 -39.04 4.69 -1.23
C GLY A 360 -37.53 4.55 -1.41
N VAL A 361 -37.06 3.72 -2.35
CA VAL A 361 -35.63 3.65 -2.68
C VAL A 361 -35.12 5.02 -3.15
N LEU A 362 -35.84 5.70 -4.04
CA LEU A 362 -35.46 7.07 -4.48
C LEU A 362 -35.42 8.08 -3.32
N THR A 363 -36.31 7.95 -2.34
CA THR A 363 -36.32 8.83 -1.16
C THR A 363 -35.09 8.59 -0.30
N VAL A 364 -34.70 7.32 -0.08
CA VAL A 364 -33.49 6.95 0.67
C VAL A 364 -32.23 7.40 -0.06
N THR A 365 -32.16 7.28 -1.39
CA THR A 365 -31.00 7.76 -2.15
C THR A 365 -30.87 9.28 -2.09
N TYR A 366 -31.98 10.00 -2.23
CA TYR A 366 -32.01 11.46 -2.09
C TYR A 366 -31.58 11.92 -0.69
N ALA A 367 -32.07 11.24 0.36
CA ALA A 367 -31.68 11.50 1.75
C ALA A 367 -30.18 11.20 1.99
N SER A 368 -29.64 10.13 1.41
CA SER A 368 -28.21 9.81 1.51
C SER A 368 -27.32 10.83 0.79
N ILE A 369 -27.71 11.30 -0.41
CA ILE A 369 -26.97 12.34 -1.15
C ILE A 369 -26.98 13.67 -0.38
N SER A 370 -28.14 14.05 0.17
CA SER A 370 -28.23 15.28 0.98
C SER A 370 -27.45 15.19 2.30
N GLY A 371 -27.44 14.02 2.96
CA GLY A 371 -26.60 13.76 4.13
C GLY A 371 -25.10 13.85 3.82
N LEU A 372 -24.64 13.31 2.69
CA LEU A 372 -23.25 13.45 2.24
C LEU A 372 -22.91 14.91 1.96
N GLY A 373 -23.80 15.66 1.31
CA GLY A 373 -23.62 17.09 1.05
C GLY A 373 -23.53 17.92 2.34
N LEU A 374 -24.27 17.56 3.40
CA LEU A 374 -24.10 18.22 4.70
C LEU A 374 -22.76 17.84 5.35
N ALA A 375 -22.37 16.57 5.28
CA ALA A 375 -21.12 16.11 5.87
C ALA A 375 -19.89 16.81 5.27
N THR A 376 -19.89 17.05 3.95
CA THR A 376 -18.84 17.84 3.30
C THR A 376 -18.90 19.31 3.67
N TRP A 377 -20.09 19.87 3.81
CA TRP A 377 -20.26 21.26 4.28
C TRP A 377 -19.75 21.47 5.71
N LEU A 378 -19.84 20.45 6.57
CA LEU A 378 -19.23 20.44 7.91
C LEU A 378 -17.71 20.24 7.90
N GLY A 379 -17.08 20.09 6.72
CA GLY A 379 -15.64 19.92 6.59
C GLY A 379 -15.13 18.54 6.99
N ILE A 380 -15.99 17.51 6.99
CA ILE A 380 -15.54 16.14 7.26
C ILE A 380 -14.87 15.58 6.00
N GLU A 381 -13.57 15.30 6.10
CA GLU A 381 -12.77 14.77 5.01
C GLU A 381 -13.27 13.40 4.52
N PHE A 382 -13.21 13.18 3.20
CA PHE A 382 -13.49 11.89 2.60
C PHE A 382 -12.30 10.95 2.74
N ASN A 383 -12.62 9.69 3.02
CA ASN A 383 -11.68 8.58 3.07
C ASN A 383 -12.11 7.47 2.09
N ALA A 384 -11.20 6.58 1.67
CA ALA A 384 -11.50 5.46 0.78
C ALA A 384 -12.66 4.58 1.28
N ALA A 385 -12.71 4.29 2.59
CA ALA A 385 -13.82 3.53 3.18
C ALA A 385 -15.17 4.27 3.06
N THR A 386 -15.15 5.59 3.15
CA THR A 386 -16.38 6.40 3.07
C THR A 386 -16.95 6.45 1.67
N THR A 387 -16.10 6.60 0.65
CA THR A 387 -16.56 6.70 -0.74
C THR A 387 -17.03 5.34 -1.28
N GLN A 388 -16.40 4.25 -0.83
CA GLN A 388 -16.70 2.90 -1.33
C GLN A 388 -17.83 2.19 -0.57
N ILE A 389 -17.91 2.31 0.77
CA ILE A 389 -18.80 1.46 1.59
C ILE A 389 -20.07 2.20 2.01
N VAL A 390 -19.94 3.46 2.42
CA VAL A 390 -21.05 4.21 3.05
C VAL A 390 -22.31 4.28 2.18
N PRO A 391 -22.24 4.56 0.86
CA PRO A 391 -23.44 4.64 0.02
C PRO A 391 -24.26 3.33 0.02
N PHE A 392 -23.59 2.18 -0.01
CA PHE A 392 -24.27 0.88 0.03
C PHE A 392 -24.79 0.54 1.42
N LEU A 393 -24.02 0.86 2.45
CA LEU A 393 -24.40 0.63 3.85
C LEU A 393 -25.67 1.42 4.20
N THR A 394 -25.72 2.71 3.85
CA THR A 394 -26.87 3.57 4.17
C THR A 394 -28.08 3.25 3.32
N LEU A 395 -27.88 2.83 2.06
CA LEU A 395 -28.97 2.34 1.21
C LEU A 395 -29.57 1.06 1.79
N GLY A 396 -28.74 0.09 2.20
CA GLY A 396 -29.19 -1.17 2.77
C GLY A 396 -30.00 -0.98 4.06
N ILE A 397 -29.46 -0.19 5.00
CA ILE A 397 -30.14 0.12 6.26
C ILE A 397 -31.43 0.93 6.00
N GLY A 398 -31.37 1.96 5.15
CA GLY A 398 -32.53 2.82 4.87
C GLY A 398 -33.67 2.08 4.16
N VAL A 399 -33.37 1.17 3.23
CA VAL A 399 -34.38 0.36 2.54
C VAL A 399 -35.02 -0.66 3.48
N ASP A 400 -34.28 -1.22 4.44
CA ASP A 400 -34.85 -2.12 5.46
C ASP A 400 -35.88 -1.40 6.35
N ASN A 401 -35.53 -0.22 6.85
CA ASN A 401 -36.43 0.59 7.69
C ASN A 401 -37.67 1.04 6.92
N MET A 402 -37.53 1.35 5.63
CA MET A 402 -38.64 1.58 4.72
C MET A 402 -39.57 0.35 4.61
N PHE A 403 -39.03 -0.86 4.45
CA PHE A 403 -39.83 -2.07 4.36
C PHE A 403 -40.52 -2.45 5.66
N MET A 404 -39.83 -2.27 6.79
CA MET A 404 -40.39 -2.45 8.12
C MET A 404 -41.57 -1.50 8.35
N LEU A 405 -41.41 -0.22 7.98
CA LEU A 405 -42.50 0.76 8.05
C LEU A 405 -43.66 0.41 7.12
N LEU A 406 -43.39 -0.09 5.91
CA LEU A 406 -44.44 -0.47 4.97
C LEU A 406 -45.29 -1.66 5.48
N HIS A 407 -44.67 -2.69 6.04
CA HIS A 407 -45.39 -3.85 6.56
C HIS A 407 -46.08 -3.59 7.90
N ASN A 408 -45.48 -2.73 8.74
CA ASN A 408 -45.96 -2.43 10.10
C ASN A 408 -46.30 -0.95 10.28
N TYR A 409 -47.01 -0.34 9.33
CA TYR A 409 -47.33 1.10 9.34
C TYR A 409 -48.17 1.55 10.55
N HIS A 410 -48.75 0.61 11.32
CA HIS A 410 -49.43 0.90 12.59
C HIS A 410 -48.47 1.00 13.79
N GLU A 411 -47.26 0.47 13.70
CA GLU A 411 -46.25 0.41 14.76
C GLU A 411 -45.03 1.28 14.43
N VAL A 412 -45.26 2.50 13.95
CA VAL A 412 -44.22 3.46 13.54
C VAL A 412 -43.21 3.76 14.66
N THR A 413 -43.63 3.65 15.92
CA THR A 413 -42.77 3.85 17.09
C THR A 413 -41.59 2.89 17.12
N ASN A 414 -41.77 1.64 16.71
CA ASN A 414 -40.70 0.64 16.74
C ASN A 414 -39.60 1.01 15.75
N VAL A 415 -39.97 1.42 14.53
CA VAL A 415 -39.03 1.88 13.50
C VAL A 415 -38.23 3.10 13.98
N TYR A 416 -38.89 4.06 14.62
CA TYR A 416 -38.22 5.25 15.17
C TYR A 416 -37.16 4.91 16.22
N PHE A 417 -37.45 3.97 17.14
CA PHE A 417 -36.48 3.53 18.13
C PHE A 417 -35.30 2.78 17.49
N ASP A 418 -35.57 1.89 16.55
CA ASP A 418 -34.54 1.12 15.85
C ASP A 418 -33.54 2.05 15.12
N ASP A 419 -34.05 3.05 14.39
CA ASP A 419 -33.23 4.08 13.74
C ASP A 419 -32.37 4.89 14.73
N ILE A 420 -32.94 5.30 15.87
CA ILE A 420 -32.20 6.04 16.91
C ILE A 420 -31.07 5.21 17.49
N TYR A 421 -31.31 3.94 17.81
CA TYR A 421 -30.26 3.07 18.33
C TYR A 421 -29.15 2.88 17.30
N GLN A 422 -29.48 2.75 16.01
CA GLN A 422 -28.51 2.66 14.94
C GLN A 422 -27.67 3.94 14.83
N ILE A 423 -28.30 5.12 14.90
CA ILE A 423 -27.61 6.42 14.90
C ILE A 423 -26.69 6.54 16.13
N LEU A 424 -27.17 6.20 17.33
CA LEU A 424 -26.38 6.28 18.56
C LEU A 424 -25.18 5.31 18.55
N SER A 425 -25.35 4.14 17.94
CA SER A 425 -24.26 3.18 17.75
C SER A 425 -23.14 3.76 16.87
N PHE A 426 -23.50 4.33 15.71
CA PHE A 426 -22.52 5.00 14.85
C PHE A 426 -21.92 6.25 15.50
N LEU A 427 -22.71 7.02 16.25
CA LEU A 427 -22.23 8.18 16.99
C LEU A 427 -21.21 7.78 18.06
N THR A 428 -21.42 6.66 18.77
CA THR A 428 -20.45 6.13 19.74
C THR A 428 -19.13 5.73 19.07
N GLY A 429 -19.19 5.24 17.82
CA GLY A 429 -18.00 4.96 17.00
C GLY A 429 -17.11 6.18 16.72
N THR A 430 -17.63 7.40 16.86
CA THR A 430 -16.81 8.62 16.72
C THR A 430 -15.81 8.84 17.86
N LEU A 431 -15.96 8.11 18.98
CA LEU A 431 -15.00 8.13 20.09
C LEU A 431 -13.71 7.34 19.78
N LEU A 432 -13.67 6.61 18.66
CA LEU A 432 -12.47 5.88 18.26
C LEU A 432 -11.31 6.85 17.95
N PRO A 433 -10.08 6.55 18.42
CA PRO A 433 -8.92 7.43 18.24
C PRO A 433 -8.40 7.46 16.80
N ILE A 434 -8.81 6.52 15.94
CA ILE A 434 -8.38 6.41 14.54
C ILE A 434 -9.18 7.43 13.70
N PRO A 435 -8.56 8.50 13.17
CA PRO A 435 -9.29 9.59 12.52
C PRO A 435 -10.10 9.14 11.30
N ALA A 436 -9.57 8.20 10.52
CA ALA A 436 -10.24 7.61 9.36
C ALA A 436 -11.58 6.93 9.72
N LEU A 437 -11.61 6.18 10.84
CA LEU A 437 -12.83 5.51 11.33
C LEU A 437 -13.78 6.51 11.96
N ARG A 438 -13.24 7.52 12.67
CA ARG A 438 -14.04 8.61 13.24
C ARG A 438 -14.82 9.36 12.17
N SER A 439 -14.17 9.74 11.06
CA SER A 439 -14.83 10.40 9.93
C SER A 439 -15.89 9.50 9.28
N PHE A 440 -15.62 8.21 9.12
CA PHE A 440 -16.60 7.23 8.61
C PHE A 440 -17.84 7.14 9.51
N CYS A 441 -17.66 6.96 10.82
CA CYS A 441 -18.76 6.89 11.78
C CYS A 441 -19.56 8.19 11.85
N ALA A 442 -18.89 9.35 11.80
CA ALA A 442 -19.54 10.66 11.79
C ALA A 442 -20.41 10.84 10.53
N GLN A 443 -19.87 10.52 9.35
CA GLN A 443 -20.61 10.59 8.08
C GLN A 443 -21.81 9.64 8.10
N SER A 444 -21.63 8.37 8.47
CA SER A 444 -22.74 7.41 8.56
C SER A 444 -23.83 7.88 9.53
N SER A 445 -23.47 8.44 10.68
CA SER A 445 -24.44 9.00 11.64
C SER A 445 -25.27 10.14 11.03
N ILE A 446 -24.65 11.05 10.28
CA ILE A 446 -25.34 12.16 9.61
C ILE A 446 -26.30 11.61 8.53
N LEU A 447 -25.82 10.69 7.69
CA LEU A 447 -26.64 10.10 6.62
C LEU A 447 -27.85 9.36 7.18
N LEU A 448 -27.66 8.56 8.23
CA LEU A 448 -28.76 7.84 8.88
C LEU A 448 -29.77 8.79 9.53
N THR A 449 -29.31 9.92 10.07
CA THR A 449 -30.20 10.97 10.59
C THR A 449 -31.06 11.56 9.47
N TYR A 450 -30.48 11.86 8.31
CA TYR A 450 -31.23 12.31 7.14
C TYR A 450 -32.20 11.25 6.60
N ASN A 451 -31.79 9.98 6.58
CA ASN A 451 -32.65 8.87 6.20
C ASN A 451 -33.83 8.73 7.16
N LEU A 452 -33.62 8.80 8.48
CA LEU A 452 -34.68 8.79 9.49
C LEU A 452 -35.68 9.93 9.25
N ILE A 453 -35.19 11.15 9.03
CA ILE A 453 -36.05 12.31 8.77
C ILE A 453 -36.88 12.08 7.50
N ALA A 454 -36.26 11.62 6.40
CA ALA A 454 -36.95 11.39 5.14
C ALA A 454 -37.96 10.24 5.23
N ILE A 455 -37.60 9.12 5.87
CA ILE A 455 -38.50 7.97 6.07
C ILE A 455 -39.66 8.35 6.98
N MET A 456 -39.46 9.12 8.04
CA MET A 456 -40.55 9.49 8.95
C MET A 456 -41.48 10.57 8.40
N THR A 457 -41.01 11.40 7.47
CA THR A 457 -41.80 12.53 6.93
C THR A 457 -42.36 12.23 5.54
N VAL A 458 -41.50 11.90 4.58
CA VAL A 458 -41.86 11.74 3.16
C VAL A 458 -42.53 10.39 2.93
N TYR A 459 -42.04 9.31 3.54
CA TYR A 459 -42.53 7.97 3.22
C TYR A 459 -43.97 7.70 3.69
N PRO A 460 -44.41 8.08 4.91
CA PRO A 460 -45.82 8.05 5.31
C PRO A 460 -46.73 8.88 4.39
N ALA A 461 -46.26 10.02 3.89
CA ALA A 461 -47.02 10.80 2.91
C ALA A 461 -47.20 10.03 1.60
N MET A 462 -46.15 9.33 1.13
CA MET A 462 -46.22 8.45 -0.04
C MET A 462 -47.14 7.24 0.20
N ILE A 463 -47.10 6.63 1.39
CA ILE A 463 -48.05 5.58 1.80
C ILE A 463 -49.48 6.12 1.76
N ALA A 464 -49.73 7.33 2.28
CA ALA A 464 -51.07 7.93 2.28
C ALA A 464 -51.60 8.18 0.86
N ILE A 465 -50.72 8.60 -0.08
CA ILE A 465 -51.06 8.74 -1.50
C ILE A 465 -51.36 7.38 -2.12
N ASP A 466 -50.56 6.35 -1.83
CA ASP A 466 -50.76 4.98 -2.31
C ASP A 466 -52.09 4.39 -1.79
N LEU A 467 -52.42 4.63 -0.52
CA LEU A 467 -53.71 4.23 0.08
C LEU A 467 -54.90 4.94 -0.60
N ARG A 468 -54.77 6.24 -0.94
CA ARG A 468 -55.80 6.97 -1.71
C ARG A 468 -55.96 6.38 -3.12
N ARG A 469 -54.86 5.97 -3.76
CA ARG A 469 -54.90 5.28 -5.07
C ARG A 469 -55.62 3.94 -4.97
N ARG A 470 -55.31 3.12 -3.96
CA ARG A 470 -55.99 1.83 -3.72
C ARG A 470 -57.47 1.99 -3.44
N LYS A 471 -57.88 3.01 -2.68
CA LYS A 471 -59.32 3.32 -2.47
C LYS A 471 -60.06 3.60 -3.78
N LYS A 472 -59.38 4.15 -4.79
CA LYS A 472 -59.93 4.41 -6.13
C LYS A 472 -59.76 3.23 -7.10
N GLN A 473 -59.29 2.07 -6.63
CA GLN A 473 -59.05 0.85 -7.43
C GLN A 473 -58.21 1.10 -8.71
N LYS A 474 -57.19 1.98 -8.64
CA LYS A 474 -56.29 2.24 -9.77
C LYS A 474 -54.99 1.44 -9.65
N ARG A 475 -54.48 0.93 -10.77
CA ARG A 475 -53.22 0.15 -10.86
C ARG A 475 -51.97 1.06 -10.78
N ASP A 476 -50.84 0.52 -10.29
CA ASP A 476 -49.60 1.25 -9.94
C ASP A 476 -48.92 2.03 -11.06
N LEU A 477 -48.70 1.42 -12.23
CA LEU A 477 -47.84 1.99 -13.29
C LEU A 477 -48.62 2.47 -14.53
N CYS A 478 -49.89 2.08 -14.68
CA CYS A 478 -50.75 2.48 -15.79
C CYS A 478 -51.96 3.24 -15.27
N CYS A 479 -51.85 4.57 -15.20
CA CYS A 479 -52.94 5.46 -14.78
C CYS A 479 -54.13 5.49 -15.75
N TRP A 480 -54.01 4.89 -16.95
CA TRP A 480 -54.98 5.01 -18.04
C TRP A 480 -56.00 3.86 -18.17
N MET A 481 -55.82 2.78 -17.42
CA MET A 481 -56.72 1.62 -17.50
C MET A 481 -57.57 1.58 -16.23
N SER A 482 -58.64 2.38 -16.23
CA SER A 482 -59.71 2.23 -15.26
C SER A 482 -60.43 0.92 -15.58
N SER A 483 -60.62 0.06 -14.59
CA SER A 483 -61.58 -1.03 -14.74
C SER A 483 -62.96 -0.37 -14.73
N GLU A 484 -63.66 -0.38 -15.87
CA GLU A 484 -65.11 -0.20 -15.84
C GLU A 484 -65.69 -1.37 -15.04
N GLU A 485 -66.38 -1.05 -13.95
CA GLU A 485 -67.28 -1.99 -13.29
C GLU A 485 -68.50 -2.15 -14.21
N THR A 486 -68.73 -3.35 -14.73
CA THR A 486 -70.09 -3.73 -15.16
C THR A 486 -70.93 -3.83 -13.89
N SER A 487 -71.79 -2.84 -13.71
CA SER A 487 -72.86 -2.82 -12.72
C SER A 487 -73.90 -3.89 -13.08
N ASP A 488 -73.91 -4.99 -12.34
CA ASP A 488 -75.14 -5.77 -12.13
C ASP A 488 -75.38 -5.84 -10.63
N GLU A 489 -76.38 -5.09 -10.19
CA GLU A 489 -76.96 -5.11 -8.85
C GLU A 489 -77.61 -6.48 -8.60
N GLU A 490 -77.14 -7.21 -7.60
CA GLU A 490 -78.01 -8.04 -6.76
C GLU A 490 -77.60 -7.86 -5.30
N ASP A 491 -78.60 -7.49 -4.49
CA ASP A 491 -78.54 -7.17 -3.08
C ASP A 491 -77.82 -8.23 -2.24
N CYS A 492 -76.72 -7.84 -1.60
CA CYS A 492 -76.30 -8.36 -0.30
C CYS A 492 -75.43 -7.31 0.41
N ALA A 493 -76.01 -6.62 1.38
CA ALA A 493 -75.29 -5.77 2.32
C ALA A 493 -74.22 -6.61 3.06
N PHE A 494 -72.96 -6.49 2.66
CA PHE A 494 -71.81 -7.02 3.38
C PHE A 494 -70.94 -5.87 3.86
N SER A 495 -70.98 -5.65 5.18
CA SER A 495 -70.09 -4.81 5.96
C SER A 495 -68.61 -5.04 5.56
N PRO A 496 -67.78 -3.99 5.39
CA PRO A 496 -66.36 -4.18 5.27
C PRO A 496 -65.83 -4.69 6.60
N SER A 497 -65.45 -5.96 6.65
CA SER A 497 -64.75 -6.51 7.80
C SER A 497 -63.39 -5.80 7.91
N PRO A 498 -63.09 -5.13 9.03
CA PRO A 498 -61.81 -4.49 9.27
C PRO A 498 -60.85 -5.56 9.79
N THR A 499 -60.05 -6.18 8.92
CA THR A 499 -58.88 -6.93 9.39
C THR A 499 -57.77 -5.96 9.75
N LEU A 500 -57.77 -5.49 11.01
CA LEU A 500 -56.64 -5.14 11.90
C LEU A 500 -56.95 -4.08 12.98
N LEU A 501 -58.15 -4.10 13.57
CA LEU A 501 -58.40 -3.35 14.81
C LEU A 501 -59.05 -4.27 15.86
N LYS A 502 -58.22 -5.02 16.58
CA LYS A 502 -58.62 -5.60 17.87
C LYS A 502 -58.10 -4.69 18.97
N THR A 503 -58.83 -3.61 19.24
CA THR A 503 -58.65 -2.83 20.45
C THR A 503 -59.08 -3.71 21.63
N PHE A 504 -58.13 -4.06 22.50
CA PHE A 504 -58.43 -4.62 23.81
C PHE A 504 -59.08 -3.51 24.65
N VAL A 505 -60.41 -3.53 24.76
CA VAL A 505 -61.14 -2.78 25.80
C VAL A 505 -61.62 -3.81 26.81
N TYR A 506 -61.04 -3.74 28.00
CA TYR A 506 -61.48 -4.47 29.18
C TYR A 506 -62.67 -3.69 29.76
N GLU A 507 -63.90 -4.16 29.52
CA GLU A 507 -65.07 -3.65 30.24
C GLU A 507 -65.76 -4.78 31.01
N LYS A 508 -65.87 -4.53 32.31
CA LYS A 508 -66.26 -5.47 33.36
C LYS A 508 -67.73 -5.23 33.66
N SER A 509 -68.65 -6.14 33.32
CA SER A 509 -69.98 -6.13 33.94
C SER A 509 -70.78 -7.44 33.82
N LYS A 510 -71.03 -8.00 35.00
CA LYS A 510 -72.28 -8.61 35.53
C LYS A 510 -72.97 -9.77 34.78
N VAL A 511 -72.91 -10.89 35.50
CA VAL A 511 -73.82 -12.03 35.56
C VAL A 511 -75.30 -11.62 35.68
N ALA A 512 -76.19 -12.19 34.84
CA ALA A 512 -77.53 -12.66 35.22
C ALA A 512 -78.21 -13.53 34.13
N LYS A 513 -78.34 -14.82 34.47
CA LYS A 513 -79.43 -15.80 34.23
C LYS A 513 -80.43 -15.63 33.06
N GLY A 514 -80.54 -16.67 32.24
CA GLY A 514 -81.84 -17.27 31.88
C GLY A 514 -82.03 -17.76 30.43
N GLY A 515 -82.05 -19.09 30.23
CA GLY A 515 -82.80 -19.76 29.15
C GLY A 515 -82.00 -20.42 28.01
N ILE A 516 -81.99 -21.77 27.97
CA ILE A 516 -81.60 -22.62 26.82
C ILE A 516 -82.91 -23.29 26.33
N PRO A 517 -83.11 -23.59 25.02
CA PRO A 517 -82.78 -24.93 24.54
C PRO A 517 -82.11 -25.00 23.15
N TYR A 518 -81.33 -26.07 23.01
CA TYR A 518 -80.45 -26.50 21.92
C TYR A 518 -81.02 -26.51 20.49
N CYS A 519 -80.16 -26.17 19.53
CA CYS A 519 -80.00 -26.98 18.31
C CYS A 519 -78.51 -27.28 18.10
N ARG A 520 -78.20 -28.57 18.14
CA ARG A 520 -76.89 -29.17 17.91
C ARG A 520 -76.63 -29.18 16.41
N LEU A 521 -75.61 -28.48 15.93
CA LEU A 521 -75.03 -28.72 14.59
C LEU A 521 -73.52 -28.89 14.72
N ASN A 522 -73.10 -30.12 15.04
CA ASN A 522 -71.75 -30.56 14.72
C ASN A 522 -71.80 -31.11 13.29
N SER A 523 -71.17 -30.42 12.34
CA SER A 523 -70.18 -31.04 11.45
C SER A 523 -69.66 -30.05 10.41
N VAL A 524 -68.35 -29.82 10.45
CA VAL A 524 -67.45 -29.93 9.30
C VAL A 524 -67.96 -29.33 7.97
N ALA A 525 -67.64 -28.06 7.76
CA ALA A 525 -67.35 -27.48 6.45
C ALA A 525 -66.40 -26.30 6.73
N ASP A 526 -65.09 -26.55 6.86
CA ASP A 526 -64.15 -26.47 5.75
C ASP A 526 -64.30 -25.18 4.91
N GLU A 527 -64.36 -24.00 5.55
CA GLU A 527 -63.95 -22.76 4.87
C GLU A 527 -62.42 -22.70 4.74
N LYS A 528 -61.93 -23.50 3.79
CA LYS A 528 -60.71 -23.21 3.05
C LYS A 528 -60.88 -21.87 2.34
N LYS A 529 -60.56 -20.76 3.02
CA LYS A 529 -60.12 -19.56 2.31
C LYS A 529 -58.94 -20.00 1.43
N LYS A 530 -59.10 -19.90 0.11
CA LYS A 530 -58.05 -20.11 -0.89
C LYS A 530 -56.86 -19.21 -0.53
N PHE A 531 -55.92 -19.73 0.25
CA PHE A 531 -54.63 -19.10 0.47
C PHE A 531 -53.79 -19.32 -0.78
N CYS A 532 -53.37 -18.23 -1.42
CA CYS A 532 -52.37 -18.28 -2.49
C CYS A 532 -51.13 -19.04 -1.99
N GLN A 533 -50.83 -20.17 -2.63
CA GLN A 533 -49.83 -21.17 -2.20
C GLN A 533 -48.37 -20.68 -2.21
N PHE A 534 -48.08 -19.48 -2.72
CA PHE A 534 -46.73 -18.91 -2.86
C PHE A 534 -46.55 -17.58 -2.11
N THR A 535 -46.97 -17.50 -0.85
CA THR A 535 -46.70 -16.32 0.00
C THR A 535 -45.80 -16.68 1.18
N LEU A 536 -44.80 -15.85 1.46
CA LEU A 536 -43.86 -16.03 2.59
C LEU A 536 -44.59 -16.24 3.92
N HIS A 537 -45.70 -15.52 4.12
CA HIS A 537 -46.54 -15.64 5.31
C HIS A 537 -47.19 -17.03 5.45
N ALA A 538 -47.64 -17.63 4.35
CA ALA A 538 -48.21 -18.98 4.37
C ALA A 538 -47.14 -20.04 4.69
N PHE A 539 -45.92 -19.88 4.15
CA PHE A 539 -44.78 -20.74 4.50
C PHE A 539 -44.44 -20.66 5.99
N LEU A 540 -44.32 -19.45 6.54
CA LEU A 540 -43.99 -19.24 7.95
C LEU A 540 -45.04 -19.87 8.88
N LYS A 541 -46.33 -19.67 8.60
CA LYS A 541 -47.42 -20.16 9.45
C LYS A 541 -47.62 -21.68 9.36
N LYS A 542 -47.49 -22.25 8.17
CA LYS A 542 -47.81 -23.67 7.92
C LYS A 542 -46.62 -24.60 8.20
N TYR A 543 -45.40 -24.17 7.88
CA TYR A 543 -44.21 -25.03 7.96
C TYR A 543 -43.24 -24.59 9.06
N TYR A 544 -42.86 -23.31 9.11
CA TYR A 544 -41.81 -22.84 10.02
C TYR A 544 -42.25 -22.84 11.51
N ILE A 545 -43.37 -22.19 11.83
CA ILE A 545 -43.86 -22.05 13.22
C ILE A 545 -44.16 -23.42 13.86
N PRO A 546 -44.87 -24.36 13.20
CA PRO A 546 -45.11 -25.68 13.77
C PRO A 546 -43.81 -26.45 14.00
N SER A 547 -42.84 -26.34 13.09
CA SER A 547 -41.54 -27.02 13.21
C SER A 547 -40.78 -26.57 14.47
N ILE A 548 -40.68 -25.26 14.73
CA ILE A 548 -39.98 -24.70 15.89
C ILE A 548 -40.69 -24.98 17.23
N LYS A 549 -42.01 -25.18 17.21
CA LYS A 549 -42.75 -25.48 18.45
C LYS A 549 -42.43 -26.87 19.01
N THR A 550 -41.98 -27.81 18.18
CA THR A 550 -41.64 -29.17 18.63
C THR A 550 -40.45 -29.13 19.61
N PRO A 551 -40.48 -29.91 20.70
CA PRO A 551 -39.42 -29.89 21.72
C PRO A 551 -38.07 -30.37 21.16
N VAL A 552 -38.10 -31.30 20.18
CA VAL A 552 -36.90 -31.79 19.49
C VAL A 552 -36.23 -30.68 18.68
N ALA A 553 -37.01 -29.88 17.93
CA ALA A 553 -36.47 -28.76 17.17
C ALA A 553 -35.90 -27.65 18.08
N LYS A 554 -36.52 -27.39 19.25
CA LYS A 554 -35.96 -26.45 20.22
C LYS A 554 -34.63 -26.93 20.78
N GLY A 555 -34.55 -28.22 21.14
CA GLY A 555 -33.30 -28.83 21.60
C GLY A 555 -32.20 -28.78 20.56
N SER A 556 -32.52 -29.07 19.28
CA SER A 556 -31.54 -29.03 18.19
C SER A 556 -31.07 -27.60 17.89
N VAL A 557 -31.97 -26.60 17.89
CA VAL A 557 -31.58 -25.20 17.69
C VAL A 557 -30.67 -24.71 18.81
N LEU A 558 -31.00 -25.02 20.09
CA LEU A 558 -30.13 -24.66 21.21
C LEU A 558 -28.76 -25.33 21.10
N LEU A 559 -28.71 -26.62 20.76
CA LEU A 559 -27.45 -27.33 20.55
C LEU A 559 -26.63 -26.67 19.44
N ILE A 560 -27.22 -26.39 18.28
CA ILE A 560 -26.53 -25.72 17.17
C ILE A 560 -26.03 -24.33 17.57
N CYS A 561 -26.86 -23.51 18.23
CA CYS A 561 -26.44 -22.19 18.71
C CYS A 561 -25.29 -22.28 19.72
N THR A 562 -25.32 -23.25 20.64
CA THR A 562 -24.21 -23.45 21.60
C THR A 562 -22.93 -23.93 20.93
N LEU A 563 -23.02 -24.81 19.92
CA LEU A 563 -21.87 -25.24 19.12
C LEU A 563 -21.30 -24.09 18.28
N MET A 564 -22.16 -23.27 17.67
CA MET A 564 -21.73 -22.07 16.94
C MET A 564 -21.05 -21.06 17.87
N LEU A 565 -21.58 -20.86 19.09
CA LEU A 565 -20.99 -19.99 20.10
C LEU A 565 -19.64 -20.54 20.59
N ALA A 566 -19.52 -21.84 20.85
CA ALA A 566 -18.27 -22.49 21.21
C ALA A 566 -17.23 -22.38 20.08
N GLY A 567 -17.65 -22.57 18.83
CA GLY A 567 -16.82 -22.37 17.64
C GLY A 567 -16.35 -20.92 17.51
N GLY A 568 -17.21 -19.94 17.77
CA GLY A 568 -16.87 -18.51 17.81
C GLY A 568 -15.81 -18.19 18.87
N ILE A 569 -15.98 -18.70 20.10
CA ILE A 569 -15.00 -18.51 21.19
C ILE A 569 -13.66 -19.17 20.85
N ALA A 570 -13.69 -20.36 20.24
CA ALA A 570 -12.47 -21.03 19.77
C ALA A 570 -11.77 -20.24 18.65
N GLY A 571 -12.54 -19.63 17.73
CA GLY A 571 -12.03 -18.77 16.67
C GLY A 571 -11.33 -17.51 17.20
N ILE A 572 -11.90 -16.87 18.22
CA ILE A 572 -11.32 -15.67 18.86
C ILE A 572 -9.90 -15.98 19.39
N ARG A 573 -9.66 -17.18 19.92
CA ARG A 573 -8.32 -17.58 20.43
C ARG A 573 -7.26 -17.70 19.33
N ARG A 574 -7.65 -17.91 18.08
CA ARG A 574 -6.73 -18.07 16.94
C ARG A 574 -6.53 -16.76 16.17
N SER A 575 -7.30 -15.72 16.45
CA SER A 575 -7.18 -14.44 15.77
C SER A 575 -5.90 -13.72 16.21
N THR A 576 -5.03 -13.40 15.25
CA THR A 576 -3.92 -12.48 15.45
C THR A 576 -4.44 -11.04 15.51
N MET A 577 -3.79 -10.17 16.28
CA MET A 577 -4.08 -8.73 16.29
C MET A 577 -3.05 -8.04 15.40
N GLY A 578 -3.51 -7.23 14.46
CA GLY A 578 -2.65 -6.47 13.55
C GLY A 578 -3.29 -6.33 12.18
N LEU A 579 -3.09 -5.17 11.56
CA LEU A 579 -3.39 -4.95 10.15
C LEU A 579 -2.09 -4.44 9.52
N GLU A 580 -1.46 -5.27 8.70
CA GLU A 580 -0.28 -4.86 7.97
C GLU A 580 -0.69 -3.95 6.81
N LEU A 581 0.15 -2.95 6.50
CA LEU A 581 -0.14 -2.03 5.41
C LEU A 581 -0.22 -2.77 4.06
N SER A 582 0.51 -3.89 3.92
CA SER A 582 0.47 -4.75 2.73
C SER A 582 -0.91 -5.36 2.46
N ASP A 583 -1.71 -5.59 3.50
CA ASP A 583 -3.03 -6.25 3.38
C ASP A 583 -4.15 -5.27 3.01
N VAL A 584 -3.93 -3.97 3.21
CA VAL A 584 -4.86 -2.91 2.79
C VAL A 584 -4.68 -2.59 1.30
N LEU A 585 -3.49 -2.83 0.76
CA LEU A 585 -3.16 -2.53 -0.62
C LEU A 585 -3.63 -3.65 -1.56
N PRO A 586 -3.90 -3.34 -2.84
CA PRO A 586 -4.45 -4.27 -3.78
C PRO A 586 -3.34 -5.21 -4.27
N GLU A 587 -3.59 -6.51 -4.21
CA GLU A 587 -2.58 -7.56 -4.40
C GLU A 587 -1.78 -7.46 -5.71
N HIS A 588 -2.36 -6.90 -6.77
CA HIS A 588 -1.77 -6.82 -8.10
C HIS A 588 -0.90 -5.57 -8.35
N THR A 589 -0.68 -4.72 -7.34
CA THR A 589 0.07 -3.48 -7.52
C THR A 589 1.53 -3.59 -7.11
N ALA A 590 2.37 -2.80 -7.77
CA ALA A 590 3.81 -2.79 -7.51
C ALA A 590 4.16 -2.42 -6.06
N PRO A 591 3.53 -1.40 -5.44
CA PRO A 591 3.79 -1.03 -4.05
C PRO A 591 3.39 -2.14 -3.07
N ALA A 592 2.28 -2.85 -3.31
CA ALA A 592 1.86 -3.98 -2.47
C ALA A 592 2.88 -5.11 -2.48
N ALA A 593 3.38 -5.48 -3.67
CA ALA A 593 4.42 -6.50 -3.82
C ALA A 593 5.74 -6.08 -3.16
N PHE A 594 6.12 -4.80 -3.26
CA PHE A 594 7.29 -4.25 -2.56
C PHE A 594 7.14 -4.39 -1.05
N LEU A 595 6.02 -3.91 -0.48
CA LEU A 595 5.80 -3.90 0.96
C LEU A 595 5.76 -5.32 1.54
N LYS A 596 5.07 -6.25 0.86
CA LYS A 596 5.06 -7.67 1.26
C LYS A 596 6.47 -8.28 1.26
N THR A 597 7.31 -7.89 0.31
CA THR A 597 8.71 -8.36 0.24
C THR A 597 9.57 -7.72 1.33
N ARG A 598 9.39 -6.42 1.57
CA ARG A 598 10.06 -5.69 2.64
C ARG A 598 9.70 -6.27 4.00
N ASP A 599 8.42 -6.43 4.31
CA ASP A 599 7.97 -6.91 5.61
C ASP A 599 8.41 -8.38 5.84
N LYS A 600 8.55 -9.17 4.78
CA LYS A 600 9.08 -10.55 4.84
C LYS A 600 10.59 -10.63 5.09
N TYR A 601 11.40 -9.78 4.47
CA TYR A 601 12.86 -9.93 4.45
C TYR A 601 13.63 -8.85 5.22
N PHE A 602 13.03 -7.67 5.39
CA PHE A 602 13.63 -6.44 5.93
C PHE A 602 12.72 -5.84 7.02
N SER A 603 12.67 -6.50 8.17
CA SER A 603 11.85 -6.08 9.32
C SER A 603 12.56 -5.07 10.24
N PHE A 604 13.25 -4.08 9.65
CA PHE A 604 13.91 -3.01 10.39
C PHE A 604 13.13 -1.70 10.27
N TYR A 605 13.11 -0.92 11.35
CA TYR A 605 12.49 0.40 11.37
C TYR A 605 13.45 1.42 11.99
N PRO A 606 13.70 2.57 11.34
CA PRO A 606 14.50 3.62 11.93
C PRO A 606 13.78 4.22 13.13
N MET A 607 14.48 4.35 14.26
CA MET A 607 13.98 4.99 15.47
C MET A 607 14.91 6.14 15.84
N HIS A 608 14.34 7.30 16.11
CA HIS A 608 15.07 8.46 16.63
C HIS A 608 14.51 8.82 18.00
N ILE A 609 15.35 8.74 19.02
CA ILE A 609 14.99 9.15 20.37
C ILE A 609 15.46 10.59 20.53
N VAL A 610 14.50 11.51 20.57
CA VAL A 610 14.76 12.94 20.71
C VAL A 610 14.52 13.34 22.15
N LEU A 611 15.56 13.86 22.80
CA LEU A 611 15.45 14.46 24.12
C LEU A 611 14.80 15.83 23.98
N ARG A 612 13.58 15.98 24.47
CA ARG A 612 12.85 17.24 24.51
C ARG A 612 12.66 17.67 25.95
N SER A 613 13.30 18.75 26.37
CA SER A 613 13.06 19.35 27.67
C SER A 613 13.42 20.83 27.64
N ASP A 614 12.51 21.65 28.18
CA ASP A 614 12.70 23.09 28.31
C ASP A 614 13.70 23.43 29.44
N ASN A 615 13.97 22.50 30.37
CA ASN A 615 14.79 22.71 31.58
C ASN A 615 15.87 21.62 31.80
N PHE A 616 16.19 20.79 30.80
CA PHE A 616 17.23 19.77 30.95
C PHE A 616 18.61 20.37 30.66
N ASP A 617 19.40 20.56 31.72
CA ASP A 617 20.81 20.94 31.57
C ASP A 617 21.63 19.71 31.14
N ILE A 618 22.04 19.71 29.86
CA ILE A 618 22.87 18.66 29.27
C ILE A 618 24.25 18.65 29.95
N ALA A 619 24.77 19.79 30.43
CA ALA A 619 26.09 19.86 31.03
C ALA A 619 26.15 19.12 32.37
N SER A 620 25.13 19.27 33.23
CA SER A 620 25.09 18.59 34.53
C SER A 620 24.67 17.12 34.43
N ASN A 621 23.85 16.77 33.44
CA ASN A 621 23.14 15.48 33.39
C ASN A 621 23.64 14.53 32.28
N GLN A 622 24.87 14.67 31.80
CA GLN A 622 25.47 13.79 30.78
C GLN A 622 25.36 12.30 31.15
N HIS A 623 25.56 11.98 32.43
CA HIS A 623 25.46 10.60 32.94
C HIS A 623 24.07 9.95 32.73
N LEU A 624 23.00 10.74 32.67
CA LEU A 624 21.65 10.25 32.38
C LEU A 624 21.50 9.93 30.89
N VAL A 625 22.10 10.72 30.02
CA VAL A 625 22.14 10.47 28.57
C VAL A 625 22.91 9.19 28.27
N ASP A 626 24.06 9.00 28.92
CA ASP A 626 24.86 7.78 28.79
C ASP A 626 24.13 6.56 29.34
N ARG A 627 23.43 6.70 30.47
CA ARG A 627 22.58 5.63 31.01
C ARG A 627 21.48 5.25 30.04
N LEU A 628 20.75 6.24 29.50
CA LEU A 628 19.71 6.01 28.51
C LEU A 628 20.27 5.27 27.29
N ARG A 629 21.42 5.71 26.75
CA ARG A 629 22.10 5.04 25.64
C ARG A 629 22.44 3.58 25.96
N ASN A 630 22.96 3.30 27.16
CA ASN A 630 23.31 1.95 27.58
C ASN A 630 22.07 1.07 27.78
N GLU A 631 21.00 1.60 28.37
CA GLU A 631 19.73 0.87 28.54
C GLU A 631 19.09 0.52 27.20
N ILE A 632 19.16 1.43 26.22
CA ILE A 632 18.73 1.15 24.84
C ILE A 632 19.60 0.04 24.23
N GLY A 633 20.92 0.10 24.41
CA GLY A 633 21.83 -0.94 23.92
C GLY A 633 21.60 -2.33 24.56
N MET A 634 20.99 -2.38 25.76
CA MET A 634 20.61 -3.65 26.41
C MET A 634 19.27 -4.21 25.90
N ALA A 635 18.47 -3.44 25.17
CA ALA A 635 17.22 -3.91 24.62
C ALA A 635 17.48 -4.95 23.50
N LYS A 636 16.99 -6.17 23.68
CA LYS A 636 17.17 -7.29 22.73
C LYS A 636 16.71 -6.97 21.30
N GLU A 637 15.74 -6.06 21.18
CA GLU A 637 15.16 -5.63 19.90
C GLU A 637 16.14 -4.77 19.07
N CYS A 638 17.20 -4.23 19.68
CA CYS A 638 18.24 -3.48 18.97
C CYS A 638 19.34 -4.37 18.37
N ASP A 639 19.48 -5.62 18.85
CA ASP A 639 20.61 -6.52 18.51
C ASP A 639 20.21 -7.85 17.84
N SER A 640 18.92 -8.19 17.73
CA SER A 640 18.47 -9.50 17.21
C SER A 640 17.40 -9.38 16.12
N PRO A 641 17.45 -10.20 15.05
CA PRO A 641 16.37 -10.28 14.08
C PRO A 641 15.08 -10.74 14.78
N LEU A 642 13.97 -10.01 14.55
CA LEU A 642 12.67 -10.15 15.22
C LEU A 642 11.98 -11.52 15.12
N ASN A 643 12.59 -12.53 14.49
CA ASN A 643 11.97 -13.82 14.21
C ASN A 643 11.73 -14.71 15.45
N ASP A 644 12.28 -14.38 16.62
CA ASP A 644 12.16 -15.21 17.84
C ASP A 644 11.27 -14.65 18.96
N VAL A 645 10.49 -13.58 18.73
CA VAL A 645 9.71 -12.92 19.81
C VAL A 645 8.20 -13.00 19.60
N VAL A 646 7.64 -14.21 19.56
CA VAL A 646 6.19 -14.43 19.72
C VAL A 646 5.82 -14.83 21.17
N SER A 647 6.79 -14.86 22.10
CA SER A 647 6.45 -15.14 23.51
C SER A 647 7.30 -14.34 24.50
N GLY A 648 6.76 -13.23 24.98
CA GLY A 648 7.35 -12.55 26.13
C GLY A 648 7.04 -11.06 26.20
N HIS A 649 5.79 -10.69 26.47
CA HIS A 649 5.49 -9.34 26.97
C HIS A 649 6.20 -9.13 28.30
N ARG A 650 7.23 -8.27 28.33
CA ARG A 650 7.59 -7.51 29.53
C ARG A 650 7.22 -6.07 29.27
N ASN A 651 6.30 -5.56 30.09
CA ASN A 651 5.97 -4.15 30.16
C ASN A 651 7.24 -3.37 30.54
N MET A 652 7.83 -2.62 29.61
CA MET A 652 8.64 -1.47 29.96
C MET A 652 7.69 -0.36 30.37
N SER A 653 7.57 -0.14 31.68
CA SER A 653 7.04 1.11 32.21
C SER A 653 8.24 2.04 32.35
N LEU A 654 8.28 3.08 31.50
CA LEU A 654 9.12 4.25 31.70
C LEU A 654 8.41 5.12 32.75
N SER A 655 8.84 5.00 34.00
CA SER A 655 8.46 5.89 35.10
C SER A 655 9.69 6.53 35.70
#